data_AF-A0A8H7I4H7-F1
#
_entry.id   AF-A0A8H7I4H7-F1
#
_cell.length_a   1.000
_cell.length_b   1.000
_cell.length_c   1.000
_cell.angle_alpha   90.00
_cell.angle_beta   90.00
_cell.angle_gamma   90.00
#
_symmetry.space_group_name_H-M   'P 1'
#
loop_
_entity.id
_entity.type
_entity.pdbx_description
1 polymer ?
#
loop_
_entity_poly.entity_id
_entity_poly.type
_entity_poly.pdbx_seq_one_letter_code
_entity_poly.pdbx_strand_id
1 'polypeptide(L)'
;MLNDKSYQAASILMIQDPWWGRIGYDKSIDPKSINIYGTTSSPFWMCFSPPGISGPKGPGVSIYVRRDIPDLHARYSDTLPPHPDVLAIDVIYKGSRTTLVNAYLHGDSERYDESLNHLICHPYPTSHPIIIAGDFNAHHPNWALEGSKWVNNLPNPSARLLDNWASENDFHVLNDLTVPTRNGKKGQADSIIDLTLLNSIAVDAFVDFDWTCEAEGAMGSDHNIISWAIGAHDQTDAATHPKPPPTFTIDPELEEEWTNAFVAHLSNENLPSQPKTPSELDSMAVGILQAMANATEDSMPKKKQGAKSRRSPWWNSECSKALRDLKHPPTTALATPAVHACGALSDALGKRRAPLPPIRFGGGLVTVPQQKAIALTDKFFPKATSSRVSLEPLGIPQAPERPWHNITKEEIETALASSSNTSSPGAFGTNYRLLKWAFSVRPNPILNLYNGCLTLGYHPSCLRNAVIAVIPKPNRSNMSDPKSYRPISLLETLSKCLEKVVTRRLIFEAGKFDLIPHSQFGGRDMTSCADAGLCLTHDTRTQWALGNHVNFHFEKTGIRARNLPVDPILPTRENRATENRRNSVRPNQLARGRYPPGIPLSPILSSIYSIPLLRAIQDPQALTYAYVDDFSILAFSDSHASNTTILQNIANTANNTLRALGLEFELPKSDLIHFTSRKQQPSNAQITLTHDLGTSVITPKVVVRWLGFYLDQKLNFKEHVRYMANKANAILAGLRMLADTVKGMSMRHARILFIACVRPILTYGSLIWFHGNNQKTMIDPIQKAQNMGIRWLTGAFKTSPTDALHHLASIPPIHIYLQRLNTNAATKLRALPRHAEISRRLPKAWDSHDPTLPHPPEPKRRQTAVPSPIVRLAALSHPESEFQTPYLNPPWVPENPFPGRLQFAFPPAGSPKDRRAKIAENANRLIDALAHEGTLIGFSDGSKEVRSGVRKVGVGYSIVWKKEEVAKFSGGIGPRADIFDAEMLALALIVRRCTRFAKSHNILRIHIFSDNLAAVRIINKCSPHAAQYASILFRKEAHTFLQGNARRSIVVQWIPGHSKIEGNERADKLANAGLDSRPTPFFNRTATWAKCRATQRAAKSWGRLWAEHPHSKTVQKHIPRPPALKLHPIFQNPSIPRSVSSRLIHVMTGHGCFGEYKARMPFINGSAKCQCGDPNQTIPHLLFHCPLAEDSRKLLSKRHQTSPRNPLRDPQGIGSGRQIHLPFRNWPI
;
A
#
# COMPACT_ATOMS: atom_id res chain seq x y z
N MET A 1 50.69 40.99 15.82
CA MET A 1 49.69 39.91 15.82
C MET A 1 48.67 40.03 14.67
N LEU A 2 47.75 41.00 14.65
CA LEU A 2 46.66 41.05 13.64
C LEU A 2 47.08 41.17 12.15
N ASN A 3 48.33 41.60 11.89
CA ASN A 3 48.91 41.73 10.55
C ASN A 3 49.94 40.64 10.22
N ASP A 4 50.21 39.73 11.15
CA ASP A 4 51.22 38.68 11.00
C ASP A 4 50.65 37.50 10.20
N LYS A 5 51.44 36.96 9.25
CA LYS A 5 51.01 35.87 8.37
C LYS A 5 50.71 34.57 9.13
N SER A 6 51.36 34.33 10.27
CA SER A 6 51.13 33.13 11.09
C SER A 6 49.71 33.07 11.65
N TYR A 7 49.05 34.22 11.83
CA TYR A 7 47.66 34.31 12.32
C TYR A 7 46.63 34.58 11.21
N GLN A 8 47.04 34.65 9.93
CA GLN A 8 46.12 34.88 8.81
C GLN A 8 45.22 33.68 8.51
N ALA A 9 45.57 32.47 8.98
CA ALA A 9 44.73 31.28 8.87
C ALA A 9 43.58 31.26 9.89
N ALA A 10 43.67 32.02 10.97
CA ALA A 10 42.64 32.08 12.01
C ALA A 10 41.41 32.88 11.54
N SER A 11 40.22 32.40 11.91
CA SER A 11 38.95 33.11 11.67
C SER A 11 38.50 33.94 12.87
N ILE A 12 38.91 33.51 14.08
CA ILE A 12 38.57 34.11 15.37
C ILE A 12 39.85 34.08 16.22
N LEU A 13 40.11 35.15 16.99
CA LEU A 13 41.19 35.23 17.97
C LEU A 13 40.61 35.61 19.32
N MET A 14 40.91 34.83 20.35
CA MET A 14 40.57 35.12 21.75
C MET A 14 41.86 35.55 22.45
N ILE A 15 41.86 36.73 23.07
CA ILE A 15 43.05 37.33 23.68
C ILE A 15 42.75 37.62 25.14
N GLN A 16 43.63 37.16 26.03
CA GLN A 16 43.70 37.57 27.44
C GLN A 16 44.77 38.65 27.58
N ASP A 17 44.53 39.59 28.48
CA ASP A 17 45.32 40.81 28.69
C ASP A 17 45.64 41.59 27.38
N PRO A 18 44.62 41.95 26.59
CA PRO A 18 44.85 42.65 25.32
C PRO A 18 45.43 44.04 25.55
N TRP A 19 46.32 44.47 24.67
CA TRP A 19 46.79 45.86 24.70
C TRP A 19 45.61 46.83 24.62
N TRP A 20 45.55 47.73 25.59
CA TRP A 20 44.52 48.76 25.71
C TRP A 20 45.20 50.12 25.88
N GLY A 21 44.90 51.04 24.97
CA GLY A 21 45.55 52.34 24.96
C GLY A 21 44.65 53.42 24.37
N ARG A 22 45.14 54.65 24.36
CA ARG A 22 44.40 55.78 23.79
C ARG A 22 44.32 55.64 22.27
N ILE A 23 43.12 55.50 21.73
CA ILE A 23 42.86 55.32 20.29
C ILE A 23 42.26 56.56 19.61
N GLY A 24 41.82 57.56 20.37
CA GLY A 24 41.29 58.81 19.81
C GLY A 24 40.60 59.70 20.83
N TYR A 25 39.80 60.65 20.34
CA TYR A 25 38.94 61.54 21.12
C TYR A 25 37.49 61.40 20.67
N ASP A 26 36.53 61.56 21.58
CA ASP A 26 35.12 61.63 21.22
C ASP A 26 34.81 62.95 20.49
N LYS A 27 34.49 62.85 19.21
CA LYS A 27 34.23 64.01 18.34
C LYS A 27 32.82 64.59 18.51
N SER A 28 31.94 63.95 19.27
CA SER A 28 30.53 64.34 19.39
C SER A 28 30.25 65.32 20.54
N ILE A 29 31.16 65.43 21.52
CA ILE A 29 30.90 66.19 22.76
C ILE A 29 31.85 67.40 22.93
N ASP A 30 33.11 67.34 22.45
CA ASP A 30 34.03 68.49 22.20
C ASP A 30 35.38 67.90 21.70
N PRO A 31 35.98 68.34 20.57
CA PRO A 31 36.99 67.54 19.83
C PRO A 31 38.34 67.23 20.52
N LYS A 32 38.56 67.57 21.80
CA LYS A 32 39.82 67.26 22.51
C LYS A 32 39.69 66.95 24.02
N SER A 33 38.48 66.84 24.59
CA SER A 33 38.32 66.77 26.06
C SER A 33 38.15 65.36 26.64
N ILE A 34 37.65 64.38 25.88
CA ILE A 34 37.45 63.00 26.37
C ILE A 34 38.33 62.01 25.58
N ASN A 35 39.30 61.40 26.26
CA ASN A 35 40.13 60.35 25.71
C ASN A 35 39.32 59.08 25.50
N ILE A 36 39.28 58.57 24.27
CA ILE A 36 38.77 57.24 23.97
C ILE A 36 39.92 56.26 24.09
N TYR A 37 39.79 55.35 25.06
CA TYR A 37 40.67 54.20 25.17
C TYR A 37 40.05 53.01 24.44
N GLY A 38 40.89 52.17 23.86
CA GLY A 38 40.47 51.01 23.11
C GLY A 38 41.65 50.15 22.70
N THR A 39 41.35 49.02 22.08
CA THR A 39 42.36 48.10 21.57
C THR A 39 42.67 48.37 20.09
N THR A 40 43.63 47.64 19.52
CA THR A 40 44.10 47.85 18.15
C THR A 40 42.97 47.61 17.14
N SER A 41 42.69 48.59 16.28
CA SER A 41 41.69 48.47 15.22
C SER A 41 42.29 47.87 13.96
N SER A 42 41.48 47.12 13.20
CA SER A 42 41.87 46.54 11.91
C SER A 42 40.70 46.56 10.94
N PRO A 43 40.92 46.86 9.64
CA PRO A 43 39.85 46.84 8.65
C PRO A 43 39.31 45.42 8.38
N PHE A 44 40.11 44.37 8.64
CA PHE A 44 39.73 42.98 8.38
C PHE A 44 39.10 42.27 9.59
N TRP A 45 39.25 42.82 10.80
CA TRP A 45 38.78 42.21 12.03
C TRP A 45 37.71 43.06 12.74
N MET A 46 36.69 42.39 13.26
CA MET A 46 35.69 42.95 14.16
C MET A 46 36.09 42.61 15.59
N CYS A 47 36.33 43.62 16.41
CA CYS A 47 36.71 43.44 17.81
C CYS A 47 35.48 43.50 18.72
N PHE A 48 35.36 42.55 19.62
CA PHE A 48 34.45 42.53 20.76
C PHE A 48 35.27 42.72 22.03
N SER A 49 34.88 43.70 22.84
CA SER A 49 35.42 43.96 24.16
C SER A 49 34.26 44.06 25.15
N PRO A 50 34.42 43.71 26.43
CA PRO A 50 33.35 43.84 27.39
C PRO A 50 32.71 45.24 27.38
N PRO A 51 31.36 45.34 27.29
CA PRO A 51 30.69 46.62 27.16
C PRO A 51 30.76 47.40 28.48
N GLY A 52 30.87 48.73 28.39
CA GLY A 52 30.87 49.63 29.56
C GLY A 52 32.25 50.04 30.09
N ILE A 53 33.34 49.68 29.43
CA ILE A 53 34.72 50.02 29.86
C ILE A 53 35.27 51.18 29.04
N SER A 54 35.46 52.33 29.68
CA SER A 54 35.95 53.57 29.06
C SER A 54 37.22 54.14 29.72
N GLY A 55 37.78 53.45 30.71
CA GLY A 55 38.96 53.87 31.46
C GLY A 55 40.31 53.38 30.91
N PRO A 56 41.44 53.90 31.43
CA PRO A 56 42.80 53.53 31.00
C PRO A 56 43.21 52.10 31.38
N LYS A 57 42.53 51.46 32.34
CA LYS A 57 42.85 50.11 32.82
C LYS A 57 42.43 48.98 31.86
N GLY A 58 41.57 49.25 30.87
CA GLY A 58 41.16 48.27 29.85
C GLY A 58 40.41 47.03 30.36
N PRO A 59 39.84 46.22 29.45
CA PRO A 59 39.34 44.89 29.76
C PRO A 59 40.48 43.86 29.81
N GLY A 60 40.34 42.83 30.64
CA GLY A 60 41.25 41.69 30.67
C GLY A 60 41.07 40.71 29.52
N VAL A 61 40.00 40.86 28.70
CA VAL A 61 39.71 39.98 27.57
C VAL A 61 39.23 40.74 26.34
N SER A 62 39.56 40.23 25.15
CA SER A 62 38.96 40.68 23.88
C SER A 62 38.83 39.51 22.89
N ILE A 63 37.89 39.62 21.96
CA ILE A 63 37.69 38.63 20.89
C ILE A 63 37.66 39.33 19.54
N TYR A 64 38.49 38.91 18.59
CA TYR A 64 38.50 39.40 17.23
C TYR A 64 37.91 38.37 16.27
N VAL A 65 37.01 38.79 15.38
CA VAL A 65 36.35 37.93 14.38
C VAL A 65 36.59 38.49 12.98
N ARG A 66 36.99 37.67 12.01
CA ARG A 66 37.22 38.12 10.63
C ARG A 66 35.94 38.59 9.94
N ARG A 67 36.02 39.72 9.24
CA ARG A 67 34.88 40.34 8.52
C ARG A 67 34.69 39.80 7.10
N ASP A 68 35.73 39.21 6.54
CA ASP A 68 35.79 38.82 5.12
C ASP A 68 35.48 37.34 4.87
N ILE A 69 35.04 36.61 5.90
CA ILE A 69 34.56 35.24 5.79
C ILE A 69 33.05 35.25 5.53
N PRO A 70 32.57 34.73 4.38
CA PRO A 70 31.14 34.66 4.09
C PRO A 70 30.37 33.80 5.10
N ASP A 71 29.16 34.23 5.45
CA ASP A 71 28.24 33.55 6.37
C ASP A 71 28.75 33.40 7.83
N LEU A 72 29.83 34.08 8.21
CA LEU A 72 30.31 34.21 9.58
C LEU A 72 29.84 35.54 10.17
N HIS A 73 28.99 35.47 11.20
CA HIS A 73 28.49 36.61 11.94
C HIS A 73 28.76 36.42 13.43
N ALA A 74 28.98 37.51 14.16
CA ALA A 74 29.15 37.47 15.61
C ALA A 74 28.38 38.62 16.28
N ARG A 75 27.92 38.39 17.50
CA ARG A 75 27.25 39.38 18.36
C ARG A 75 27.55 39.10 19.83
N TYR A 76 27.40 40.09 20.70
CA TYR A 76 27.45 39.84 22.15
C TYR A 76 26.39 38.81 22.55
N SER A 77 26.76 37.89 23.45
CA SER A 77 25.85 36.87 23.97
C SER A 77 25.17 37.38 25.23
N ASP A 78 23.88 37.10 25.39
CA ASP A 78 23.15 37.38 26.64
C ASP A 78 23.39 36.28 27.71
N THR A 79 24.32 35.35 27.46
CA THR A 79 24.60 34.20 28.34
C THR A 79 25.18 34.62 29.68
N LEU A 80 26.02 35.66 29.70
CA LEU A 80 26.63 36.20 30.92
C LEU A 80 26.44 37.72 30.96
N PRO A 81 26.25 38.31 32.15
CA PRO A 81 26.27 39.76 32.27
C PRO A 81 27.67 40.32 31.90
N PRO A 82 27.76 41.60 31.50
CA PRO A 82 29.05 42.24 31.21
C PRO A 82 30.03 42.17 32.39
N HIS A 83 31.26 41.72 32.14
CA HIS A 83 32.35 41.69 33.13
C HIS A 83 33.68 42.05 32.47
N PRO A 84 34.57 42.82 33.12
CA PRO A 84 35.81 43.28 32.51
C PRO A 84 36.78 42.16 32.11
N ASP A 85 36.72 41.03 32.80
CA ASP A 85 37.65 39.92 32.62
C ASP A 85 36.96 38.65 32.05
N VAL A 86 35.66 38.73 31.70
CA VAL A 86 34.91 37.63 31.05
C VAL A 86 34.02 38.17 29.93
N LEU A 87 34.17 37.64 28.71
CA LEU A 87 33.44 38.09 27.52
C LEU A 87 32.78 36.92 26.79
N ALA A 88 31.45 36.95 26.67
CA ALA A 88 30.68 35.99 25.91
C ALA A 88 30.18 36.56 24.59
N ILE A 89 30.42 35.88 23.47
CA ILE A 89 29.86 36.20 22.15
C ILE A 89 29.16 35.00 21.53
N ASP A 90 28.08 35.26 20.80
CA ASP A 90 27.48 34.27 19.90
C ASP A 90 28.13 34.39 18.53
N VAL A 91 28.73 33.30 18.06
CA VAL A 91 29.22 33.15 16.70
C VAL A 91 28.21 32.33 15.91
N ILE A 92 27.78 32.87 14.77
CA ILE A 92 26.83 32.25 13.85
C ILE A 92 27.56 32.00 12.55
N TYR A 93 27.84 30.74 12.24
CA TYR A 93 28.46 30.33 10.99
C TYR A 93 27.51 29.41 10.22
N LYS A 94 27.15 29.77 8.98
CA LYS A 94 26.22 29.00 8.12
C LYS A 94 24.87 28.64 8.79
N GLY A 95 24.40 29.53 9.68
CA GLY A 95 23.12 29.39 10.39
C GLY A 95 23.22 28.67 11.75
N SER A 96 24.41 28.21 12.14
CA SER A 96 24.64 27.48 13.38
C SER A 96 25.25 28.38 14.45
N ARG A 97 24.60 28.46 15.62
CA ARG A 97 25.02 29.29 16.75
C ARG A 97 25.92 28.50 17.72
N THR A 98 27.10 29.04 18.01
CA THR A 98 28.01 28.61 19.10
C THR A 98 28.30 29.80 20.00
N THR A 99 28.24 29.62 21.31
CA THR A 99 28.65 30.66 22.25
C THR A 99 30.11 30.44 22.66
N LEU A 100 30.93 31.46 22.45
CA LEU A 100 32.33 31.49 22.88
C LEU A 100 32.44 32.39 24.11
N VAL A 101 33.03 31.88 25.18
CA VAL A 101 33.29 32.63 26.41
C VAL A 101 34.81 32.73 26.58
N ASN A 102 35.34 33.94 26.50
CA ASN A 102 36.73 34.26 26.81
C ASN A 102 36.82 34.68 28.28
N ALA A 103 37.65 34.02 29.07
CA ALA A 103 37.84 34.33 30.49
C ALA A 103 39.31 34.59 30.82
N TYR A 104 39.57 35.55 31.70
CA TYR A 104 40.89 35.78 32.30
C TYR A 104 40.76 35.90 33.81
N LEU A 105 41.19 34.86 34.54
CA LEU A 105 41.21 34.89 35.99
C LEU A 105 42.58 35.40 36.44
N HIS A 106 42.67 36.68 36.81
CA HIS A 106 43.93 37.31 37.25
C HIS A 106 44.56 36.53 38.39
N GLY A 107 45.87 36.30 38.39
CA GLY A 107 46.57 35.65 39.51
C GLY A 107 46.58 36.41 40.85
N ASP A 108 45.90 37.56 40.94
CA ASP A 108 45.71 38.36 42.15
C ASP A 108 44.39 37.98 42.86
N SER A 109 44.45 37.65 44.15
CA SER A 109 43.37 36.96 44.87
C SER A 109 42.03 37.69 44.87
N GLU A 110 42.01 39.03 44.97
CA GLU A 110 40.73 39.77 45.00
C GLU A 110 40.00 39.73 43.65
N ARG A 111 40.74 39.91 42.55
CA ARG A 111 40.17 39.97 41.19
C ARG A 111 39.96 38.58 40.59
N TYR A 112 40.72 37.59 41.07
CA TYR A 112 40.54 36.17 40.76
C TYR A 112 39.15 35.70 41.19
N ASP A 113 38.79 35.91 42.46
CA ASP A 113 37.53 35.41 43.02
C ASP A 113 36.32 36.11 42.42
N GLU A 114 36.41 37.41 42.08
CA GLU A 114 35.35 38.13 41.35
C GLU A 114 35.08 37.52 39.98
N SER A 115 36.14 37.30 39.20
CA SER A 115 36.04 36.76 37.84
C SER A 115 35.57 35.30 37.84
N LEU A 116 36.04 34.50 38.81
CA LEU A 116 35.63 33.11 38.96
C LEU A 116 34.16 33.02 39.38
N ASN A 117 33.73 33.80 40.40
CA ASN A 117 32.34 33.84 40.83
C ASN A 117 31.41 34.29 39.69
N HIS A 118 31.85 35.24 38.87
CA HIS A 118 31.08 35.66 37.68
C HIS A 118 30.90 34.51 36.68
N LEU A 119 31.94 33.69 36.47
CA LEU A 119 31.87 32.55 35.57
C LEU A 119 30.94 31.45 36.06
N ILE A 120 30.95 31.13 37.37
CA ILE A 120 30.27 29.94 37.91
C ILE A 120 28.87 30.20 38.48
N CYS A 121 28.54 31.42 38.91
CA CYS A 121 27.25 31.73 39.55
C CYS A 121 26.10 31.99 38.56
N HIS A 122 26.37 31.93 37.25
CA HIS A 122 25.38 32.17 36.21
C HIS A 122 24.99 30.87 35.47
N PRO A 123 23.70 30.68 35.13
CA PRO A 123 23.26 29.49 34.43
C PRO A 123 23.63 29.53 32.94
N TYR A 124 24.22 28.45 32.43
CA TYR A 124 24.57 28.32 31.02
C TYR A 124 23.46 27.61 30.22
N PRO A 125 23.11 28.08 29.00
CA PRO A 125 22.08 27.44 28.20
C PRO A 125 22.49 26.06 27.67
N THR A 126 21.63 25.06 27.88
CA THR A 126 21.79 23.68 27.36
C THR A 126 21.19 23.48 25.96
N SER A 127 21.04 24.55 25.18
CA SER A 127 20.33 24.51 23.87
C SER A 127 21.25 24.54 22.65
N HIS A 128 22.55 24.77 22.85
CA HIS A 128 23.55 24.92 21.80
C HIS A 128 24.98 24.72 22.33
N PRO A 129 25.98 24.51 21.45
CA PRO A 129 27.38 24.40 21.85
C PRO A 129 27.90 25.65 22.58
N ILE A 130 28.58 25.43 23.70
CA ILE A 130 29.28 26.47 24.47
C ILE A 130 30.72 26.04 24.67
N ILE A 131 31.65 26.95 24.37
CA ILE A 131 33.08 26.77 24.59
C ILE A 131 33.56 27.90 25.51
N ILE A 132 34.16 27.54 26.64
CA ILE A 132 34.79 28.48 27.57
C ILE A 132 36.29 28.26 27.46
N ALA A 133 37.04 29.30 27.12
CA ALA A 133 38.49 29.20 27.01
C ALA A 133 39.20 30.48 27.48
N GLY A 134 40.38 30.31 28.07
CA GLY A 134 41.25 31.41 28.44
C GLY A 134 42.22 31.03 29.56
N ASP A 135 42.85 32.02 30.18
CA ASP A 135 43.81 31.81 31.26
C ASP A 135 43.09 31.85 32.62
N PHE A 136 43.03 30.68 33.26
CA PHE A 136 42.33 30.49 34.53
C PHE A 136 43.25 30.59 35.74
N ASN A 137 44.58 30.63 35.57
CA ASN A 137 45.55 30.60 36.66
C ASN A 137 45.26 29.54 37.76
N ALA A 138 44.60 28.43 37.39
CA ALA A 138 44.05 27.43 38.31
C ALA A 138 44.83 26.11 38.21
N HIS A 139 45.42 25.64 39.31
CA HIS A 139 46.12 24.36 39.37
C HIS A 139 45.24 23.28 40.03
N HIS A 140 44.87 22.25 39.26
CA HIS A 140 44.09 21.10 39.74
C HIS A 140 44.66 19.76 39.22
N PRO A 141 44.63 18.67 40.01
CA PRO A 141 45.07 17.35 39.55
C PRO A 141 44.38 16.84 38.27
N ASN A 142 43.10 17.16 38.07
CA ASN A 142 42.32 16.70 36.90
C ASN A 142 42.78 17.29 35.57
N TRP A 143 43.53 18.40 35.59
CA TRP A 143 44.13 18.99 34.40
C TRP A 143 45.62 19.30 34.59
N ALA A 144 46.29 18.63 35.52
CA ALA A 144 47.72 18.82 35.73
C ALA A 144 48.53 18.15 34.61
N LEU A 145 49.63 18.80 34.21
CA LEU A 145 50.59 18.23 33.27
C LEU A 145 51.12 16.89 33.83
N GLU A 146 51.07 15.84 33.04
CA GLU A 146 51.46 14.49 33.46
C GLU A 146 52.92 14.47 33.97
N GLY A 147 53.14 13.88 35.14
CA GLY A 147 54.46 13.84 35.80
C GLY A 147 54.91 15.16 36.46
N SER A 148 54.13 16.24 36.39
CA SER A 148 54.46 17.50 37.06
C SER A 148 54.17 17.46 38.57
N LYS A 149 54.77 18.40 39.32
CA LYS A 149 54.51 18.57 40.76
C LYS A 149 53.03 18.85 41.09
N TRP A 150 52.24 19.26 40.11
CA TRP A 150 50.84 19.66 40.28
C TRP A 150 49.89 18.47 40.37
N VAL A 151 50.28 17.29 39.90
CA VAL A 151 49.47 16.05 39.97
C VAL A 151 49.23 15.61 41.42
N ASN A 152 50.23 15.78 42.28
CA ASN A 152 50.20 15.32 43.67
C ASN A 152 49.90 16.43 44.69
N ASN A 153 49.77 17.68 44.25
CA ASN A 153 49.46 18.80 45.13
C ASN A 153 47.96 18.91 45.38
N LEU A 154 47.58 19.30 46.60
CA LEU A 154 46.19 19.63 46.91
C LEU A 154 45.78 20.86 46.08
N PRO A 155 44.68 20.78 45.31
CA PRO A 155 44.20 21.93 44.55
C PRO A 155 43.78 23.05 45.49
N ASN A 156 44.03 24.30 45.08
CA ASN A 156 43.56 25.47 45.82
C ASN A 156 42.01 25.50 45.85
N PRO A 157 41.38 26.14 46.84
CA PRO A 157 39.92 26.12 47.01
C PRO A 157 39.17 26.57 45.75
N SER A 158 39.68 27.57 45.06
CA SER A 158 39.05 28.14 43.86
C SER A 158 39.16 27.22 42.63
N ALA A 159 40.25 26.45 42.47
CA ALA A 159 40.36 25.42 41.42
C ALA A 159 39.45 24.21 41.69
N ARG A 160 39.24 23.83 42.97
CA ARG A 160 38.25 22.81 43.34
C ARG A 160 36.83 23.28 43.03
N LEU A 161 36.55 24.55 43.29
CA LEU A 161 35.25 25.16 42.99
C LEU A 161 34.96 25.12 41.49
N LEU A 162 35.96 25.44 40.66
CA LEU A 162 35.86 25.36 39.20
C LEU A 162 35.63 23.93 38.70
N ASP A 163 36.36 22.94 39.22
CA ASP A 163 36.23 21.52 38.84
C ASP A 163 34.86 20.93 39.21
N ASN A 164 34.40 21.19 40.44
CA ASN A 164 33.07 20.79 40.89
C ASN A 164 31.98 21.45 40.03
N TRP A 165 32.09 22.77 39.81
CA TRP A 165 31.12 23.49 39.00
C TRP A 165 31.07 22.96 37.56
N ALA A 166 32.22 22.72 36.92
CA ALA A 166 32.28 22.20 35.57
C ALA A 166 31.61 20.82 35.48
N SER A 167 31.87 19.93 36.44
CA SER A 167 31.26 18.60 36.53
C SER A 167 29.75 18.66 36.75
N GLU A 168 29.26 19.56 37.61
CA GLU A 168 27.83 19.74 37.91
C GLU A 168 27.06 20.38 36.75
N ASN A 169 27.72 21.19 35.91
CA ASN A 169 27.11 21.98 34.84
C ASN A 169 27.43 21.45 33.42
N ASP A 170 27.81 20.18 33.31
CA ASP A 170 28.02 19.47 32.04
C ASP A 170 29.18 20.02 31.19
N PHE A 171 30.25 20.53 31.81
CA PHE A 171 31.46 21.00 31.12
C PHE A 171 32.63 20.04 31.28
N HIS A 172 33.25 19.69 30.16
CA HIS A 172 34.40 18.78 30.07
C HIS A 172 35.67 19.54 29.68
N VAL A 173 36.78 19.26 30.35
CA VAL A 173 38.11 19.80 30.02
C VAL A 173 38.67 19.05 28.81
N LEU A 174 39.09 19.77 27.77
CA LEU A 174 39.60 19.16 26.54
C LEU A 174 41.13 19.19 26.40
N ASN A 175 41.83 19.93 27.24
CA ASN A 175 43.28 20.05 27.18
C ASN A 175 43.98 18.69 27.12
N ASP A 176 44.99 18.56 26.25
CA ASP A 176 45.91 17.41 26.27
C ASP A 176 46.82 17.51 27.49
N LEU A 177 46.68 16.58 28.43
CA LEU A 177 47.42 16.58 29.70
C LEU A 177 48.92 16.28 29.55
N THR A 178 49.36 15.95 28.33
CA THR A 178 50.78 15.69 28.02
C THR A 178 51.53 16.93 27.53
N VAL A 179 50.82 18.03 27.22
CA VAL A 179 51.40 19.24 26.63
C VAL A 179 51.16 20.45 27.53
N PRO A 180 52.21 21.21 27.94
CA PRO A 180 52.01 22.38 28.78
C PRO A 180 51.34 23.52 28.01
N THR A 181 50.40 24.23 28.64
CA THR A 181 49.84 25.47 28.07
C THR A 181 50.67 26.70 28.45
N ARG A 182 51.47 26.60 29.53
CA ARG A 182 52.43 27.61 29.95
C ARG A 182 53.77 26.98 30.28
N ASN A 183 54.83 27.52 29.69
CA ASN A 183 56.20 27.13 29.97
C ASN A 183 56.75 27.97 31.14
N GLY A 184 57.28 27.33 32.17
CA GLY A 184 57.83 27.99 33.34
C GLY A 184 59.10 28.79 33.02
N LYS A 185 59.20 30.02 33.53
CA LYS A 185 60.47 30.78 33.55
C LYS A 185 61.44 30.11 34.52
N LYS A 186 62.77 30.35 34.40
CA LYS A 186 63.82 29.72 35.25
C LYS A 186 63.38 29.60 36.74
N GLY A 187 63.16 28.36 37.19
CA GLY A 187 62.74 28.03 38.57
C GLY A 187 61.24 27.79 38.78
N GLN A 188 60.39 28.04 37.77
CA GLN A 188 58.98 27.67 37.75
C GLN A 188 58.79 26.37 36.94
N ALA A 189 57.82 25.56 37.35
CA ALA A 189 57.47 24.34 36.63
C ALA A 189 56.43 24.65 35.55
N ASP A 190 56.49 23.92 34.45
CA ASP A 190 55.47 23.97 33.40
C ASP A 190 54.10 23.56 33.96
N SER A 191 53.05 24.13 33.38
CA SER A 191 51.68 23.93 33.88
C SER A 191 50.63 24.05 32.77
N ILE A 192 49.48 23.45 33.03
CA ILE A 192 48.25 23.64 32.26
C ILE A 192 47.34 24.52 33.10
N ILE A 193 47.29 25.80 32.77
CA ILE A 193 46.45 26.81 33.45
C ILE A 193 45.52 27.55 32.49
N ASP A 194 45.75 27.39 31.18
CA ASP A 194 44.89 27.90 30.13
C ASP A 194 43.93 26.79 29.73
N LEU A 195 42.69 26.84 30.20
CA LEU A 195 41.74 25.74 30.05
C LEU A 195 40.82 25.97 28.87
N THR A 196 40.42 24.86 28.21
CA THR A 196 39.36 24.82 27.20
C THR A 196 38.27 23.87 27.68
N LEU A 197 37.12 24.43 28.09
CA LEU A 197 35.96 23.70 28.60
C LEU A 197 34.84 23.68 27.55
N LEU A 198 34.20 22.53 27.37
CA LEU A 198 33.11 22.34 26.42
C LEU A 198 31.92 21.69 27.10
N ASN A 199 30.71 22.17 26.80
CA ASN A 199 29.52 21.43 27.21
C ASN A 199 29.33 20.14 26.39
N SER A 200 28.55 19.16 26.87
CA SER A 200 28.37 17.89 26.11
C SER A 200 27.84 18.12 24.70
N ILE A 201 27.04 19.17 24.47
CA ILE A 201 26.56 19.53 23.13
C ILE A 201 27.71 19.96 22.22
N ALA A 202 28.71 20.68 22.74
CA ALA A 202 29.89 21.07 21.97
C ALA A 202 30.82 19.86 21.73
N VAL A 203 30.98 18.96 22.71
CA VAL A 203 31.70 17.69 22.55
C VAL A 203 31.07 16.83 21.44
N ASP A 204 29.74 16.70 21.47
CA ASP A 204 29.00 15.92 20.46
C ASP A 204 28.96 16.60 19.08
N ALA A 205 28.90 17.93 19.05
CA ALA A 205 28.80 18.71 17.81
C ALA A 205 30.11 18.74 17.00
N PHE A 206 31.25 18.59 17.68
CA PHE A 206 32.59 18.71 17.09
C PHE A 206 33.36 17.39 17.28
N VAL A 207 32.91 16.34 16.59
CA VAL A 207 33.39 14.94 16.74
C VAL A 207 34.90 14.77 16.52
N ASP A 208 35.53 15.69 15.76
CA ASP A 208 36.99 15.77 15.59
C ASP A 208 37.44 17.20 15.97
N PHE A 209 37.40 17.53 17.27
CA PHE A 209 37.87 18.83 17.76
C PHE A 209 39.41 18.82 17.71
N ASP A 210 39.98 19.37 16.63
CA ASP A 210 41.42 19.47 16.37
C ASP A 210 42.09 20.44 17.37
N TRP A 211 42.17 20.07 18.66
CA TRP A 211 42.84 20.86 19.70
C TRP A 211 44.36 20.68 19.59
N THR A 212 45.08 21.79 19.45
CA THR A 212 46.55 21.81 19.40
C THR A 212 47.11 22.91 20.27
N CYS A 213 48.30 22.68 20.85
CA CYS A 213 49.03 23.64 21.66
C CYS A 213 50.46 23.77 21.11
N GLU A 214 50.82 24.95 20.62
CA GLU A 214 52.09 25.19 19.94
C GLU A 214 52.90 26.30 20.65
N ALA A 215 54.16 26.01 20.94
CA ALA A 215 55.11 26.99 21.47
C ALA A 215 55.70 27.88 20.37
N GLU A 216 55.83 27.35 19.14
CA GLU A 216 56.27 28.11 17.97
C GLU A 216 55.19 29.13 17.58
N GLY A 217 55.54 30.41 17.56
CA GLY A 217 54.60 31.50 17.23
C GLY A 217 54.10 32.30 18.42
N ALA A 218 54.32 31.88 19.67
CA ALA A 218 53.93 32.60 20.90
C ALA A 218 54.63 33.98 21.11
N MET A 219 55.42 34.45 20.15
CA MET A 219 56.11 35.76 20.10
C MET A 219 56.81 36.19 21.39
N GLY A 220 57.40 35.23 22.13
CA GLY A 220 58.12 35.49 23.39
C GLY A 220 57.25 35.47 24.66
N SER A 221 55.98 35.09 24.56
CA SER A 221 55.10 34.78 25.69
C SER A 221 55.55 33.49 26.40
N ASP A 222 55.33 33.43 27.71
CA ASP A 222 55.44 32.20 28.50
C ASP A 222 54.21 31.29 28.36
N HIS A 223 53.13 31.77 27.75
CA HIS A 223 51.96 30.97 27.38
C HIS A 223 52.04 30.51 25.91
N ASN A 224 51.76 29.22 25.68
CA ASN A 224 51.71 28.61 24.37
C ASN A 224 50.38 28.94 23.67
N ILE A 225 50.37 28.92 22.34
CA ILE A 225 49.17 29.20 21.56
C ILE A 225 48.29 27.96 21.55
N ILE A 226 47.07 28.11 22.05
CA ILE A 226 46.04 27.08 21.93
C ILE A 226 45.17 27.39 20.71
N SER A 227 45.01 26.40 19.84
CA SER A 227 44.20 26.51 18.63
C SER A 227 43.25 25.31 18.50
N TRP A 228 42.07 25.59 17.97
CA TRP A 228 41.07 24.58 17.67
C TRP A 228 40.17 24.99 16.51
N ALA A 229 39.59 24.00 15.84
CA ALA A 229 38.67 24.22 14.73
C ALA A 229 37.21 23.96 15.15
N ILE A 230 36.34 24.96 14.96
CA ILE A 230 34.87 24.78 15.05
C ILE A 230 34.27 24.64 13.65
N GLY A 231 33.60 23.52 13.41
CA GLY A 231 32.87 23.28 12.16
C GLY A 231 31.48 23.94 12.18
N ALA A 232 30.81 23.99 11.02
CA ALA A 232 29.37 24.23 11.01
C ALA A 232 28.67 23.01 11.60
N HIS A 233 28.22 23.09 12.85
CA HIS A 233 27.38 22.07 13.46
C HIS A 233 25.97 22.24 12.92
N ASP A 234 25.43 21.28 12.17
CA ASP A 234 24.02 21.32 11.83
C ASP A 234 23.23 21.47 13.16
N GLN A 235 22.38 22.49 13.30
CA GLN A 235 21.44 22.65 14.44
C GLN A 235 20.35 21.55 14.46
N THR A 236 20.71 20.38 13.97
CA THR A 236 19.94 19.16 13.97
C THR A 236 20.87 18.10 14.51
N ASP A 237 20.93 17.95 15.84
CA ASP A 237 20.92 16.65 16.53
C ASP A 237 21.47 16.70 17.97
N ALA A 238 20.66 17.15 18.93
CA ALA A 238 20.63 16.59 20.29
C ALA A 238 19.34 15.78 20.54
N ALA A 239 18.82 15.22 19.46
CA ALA A 239 18.18 13.93 19.48
C ALA A 239 18.88 13.20 18.36
N THR A 240 19.77 12.26 18.68
CA THR A 240 20.29 11.26 17.73
C THR A 240 19.35 11.13 16.54
N HIS A 241 19.72 11.57 15.34
CA HIS A 241 19.10 10.98 14.16
C HIS A 241 19.54 9.52 14.24
N PRO A 242 18.67 8.53 14.61
CA PRO A 242 19.05 7.17 14.33
C PRO A 242 19.29 7.17 12.83
N LYS A 243 20.53 6.83 12.42
CA LYS A 243 20.82 6.48 11.03
C LYS A 243 19.60 5.71 10.56
N PRO A 244 18.88 6.16 9.49
CA PRO A 244 17.63 5.54 9.12
C PRO A 244 17.92 4.05 9.08
N PRO A 245 17.28 3.21 9.93
CA PRO A 245 17.86 1.92 10.28
C PRO A 245 18.32 1.17 9.04
N PRO A 246 19.38 0.35 9.12
CA PRO A 246 19.85 -0.41 7.97
C PRO A 246 18.65 -0.96 7.19
N THR A 247 18.57 -0.60 5.90
CA THR A 247 17.45 -1.06 5.09
C THR A 247 17.82 -2.48 4.74
N PHE A 248 17.17 -3.46 5.33
CA PHE A 248 17.51 -4.85 5.06
C PHE A 248 16.84 -5.32 3.78
N THR A 249 17.51 -6.21 3.03
CA THR A 249 16.85 -6.99 1.99
C THR A 249 16.39 -8.28 2.63
N ILE A 250 15.07 -8.45 2.77
CA ILE A 250 14.53 -9.63 3.43
C ILE A 250 14.56 -10.81 2.46
N ASP A 251 15.57 -11.66 2.65
CA ASP A 251 15.76 -12.87 1.88
C ASP A 251 14.91 -14.01 2.46
N PRO A 252 13.96 -14.59 1.69
CA PRO A 252 13.19 -15.75 2.15
C PRO A 252 14.05 -16.98 2.48
N GLU A 253 15.25 -17.11 1.91
CA GLU A 253 16.10 -18.28 2.13
C GLU A 253 16.73 -18.28 3.53
N LEU A 254 16.79 -17.12 4.20
CA LEU A 254 17.35 -16.95 5.55
C LEU A 254 16.27 -17.00 6.65
N GLU A 255 15.11 -17.60 6.36
CA GLU A 255 13.99 -17.73 7.32
C GLU A 255 14.42 -18.47 8.59
N GLU A 256 15.10 -19.61 8.44
CA GLU A 256 15.51 -20.46 9.57
C GLU A 256 16.51 -19.73 10.49
N GLU A 257 17.56 -19.15 9.92
CA GLU A 257 18.56 -18.36 10.64
C GLU A 257 17.91 -17.19 11.39
N TRP A 258 17.03 -16.43 10.72
CA TRP A 258 16.31 -15.32 11.33
C TRP A 258 15.41 -15.79 12.48
N THR A 259 14.68 -16.91 12.30
CA THR A 259 13.80 -17.43 13.36
C THR A 259 14.57 -17.92 14.58
N ASN A 260 15.74 -18.54 14.40
CA ASN A 260 16.60 -18.97 15.49
C ASN A 260 17.14 -17.77 16.28
N ALA A 261 17.64 -16.74 15.58
CA ALA A 261 18.09 -15.49 16.20
C ALA A 261 16.94 -14.78 16.95
N PHE A 262 15.74 -14.72 16.36
CA PHE A 262 14.57 -14.15 17.01
C PHE A 262 14.20 -14.89 18.29
N VAL A 263 14.19 -16.23 18.28
CA VAL A 263 13.89 -17.01 19.48
C VAL A 263 14.94 -16.79 20.57
N ALA A 264 16.22 -16.68 20.21
CA ALA A 264 17.29 -16.38 21.17
C ALA A 264 17.11 -14.99 21.81
N HIS A 265 16.97 -13.94 20.99
CA HIS A 265 16.74 -12.57 21.48
C HIS A 265 15.49 -12.46 22.33
N LEU A 266 14.38 -13.06 21.90
CA LEU A 266 13.12 -13.03 22.65
C LEU A 266 13.22 -13.78 23.99
N SER A 267 14.06 -14.81 24.09
CA SER A 267 14.27 -15.54 25.35
C SER A 267 15.10 -14.76 26.36
N ASN A 268 15.90 -13.79 25.89
CA ASN A 268 16.64 -12.85 26.75
C ASN A 268 15.75 -11.71 27.27
N GLU A 269 14.59 -11.48 26.63
CA GLU A 269 13.61 -10.51 27.08
C GLU A 269 12.74 -11.11 28.21
N ASN A 270 12.74 -10.48 29.39
CA ASN A 270 11.86 -10.88 30.51
C ASN A 270 10.41 -10.43 30.27
N LEU A 271 9.74 -11.05 29.30
CA LEU A 271 8.38 -10.70 28.90
C LEU A 271 7.33 -11.26 29.86
N PRO A 272 6.35 -10.46 30.32
CA PRO A 272 5.27 -10.94 31.17
C PRO A 272 4.38 -11.94 30.43
N SER A 273 4.04 -13.04 31.09
CA SER A 273 3.14 -14.06 30.53
C SER A 273 1.70 -13.57 30.44
N GLN A 274 1.25 -12.75 31.40
CA GLN A 274 -0.03 -12.05 31.39
C GLN A 274 0.18 -10.61 31.86
N PRO A 275 0.25 -9.63 30.95
CA PRO A 275 0.43 -8.24 31.34
C PRO A 275 -0.84 -7.73 32.05
N LYS A 276 -0.67 -7.18 33.24
CA LYS A 276 -1.73 -6.63 34.10
C LYS A 276 -1.75 -5.11 34.16
N THR A 277 -0.68 -4.46 33.70
CA THR A 277 -0.56 -3.00 33.70
C THR A 277 -0.22 -2.44 32.31
N PRO A 278 -0.58 -1.18 32.01
CA PRO A 278 -0.16 -0.51 30.78
C PRO A 278 1.36 -0.49 30.57
N SER A 279 2.14 -0.32 31.65
CA SER A 279 3.60 -0.32 31.60
C SER A 279 4.16 -1.67 31.15
N GLU A 280 3.64 -2.78 31.71
CA GLU A 280 4.00 -4.14 31.29
C GLU A 280 3.67 -4.40 29.81
N LEU A 281 2.54 -3.88 29.31
CA LEU A 281 2.18 -3.96 27.90
C LEU A 281 3.14 -3.18 26.99
N ASP A 282 3.60 -2.01 27.42
CA ASP A 282 4.59 -1.21 26.70
C ASP A 282 5.93 -1.95 26.62
N SER A 283 6.45 -2.41 27.76
CA SER A 283 7.69 -3.20 27.81
C SER A 283 7.58 -4.45 26.93
N MET A 284 6.44 -5.14 26.98
CA MET A 284 6.21 -6.35 26.18
C MET A 284 6.20 -6.06 24.67
N ALA A 285 5.55 -4.99 24.24
CA ALA A 285 5.51 -4.59 22.85
C ALA A 285 6.88 -4.14 22.33
N VAL A 286 7.64 -3.39 23.14
CA VAL A 286 9.01 -2.97 22.81
C VAL A 286 9.93 -4.18 22.71
N GLY A 287 9.91 -5.10 23.69
CA GLY A 287 10.77 -6.29 23.68
C GLY A 287 10.52 -7.19 22.46
N ILE A 288 9.26 -7.40 22.07
CA ILE A 288 8.94 -8.15 20.83
C ILE A 288 9.50 -7.43 19.59
N LEU A 289 9.31 -6.12 19.47
CA LEU A 289 9.79 -5.34 18.32
C LEU A 289 11.32 -5.30 18.26
N GLN A 290 11.98 -5.17 19.42
CA GLN A 290 13.44 -5.15 19.53
C GLN A 290 14.03 -6.52 19.19
N ALA A 291 13.48 -7.61 19.71
CA ALA A 291 13.91 -8.96 19.36
C ALA A 291 13.79 -9.22 17.85
N MET A 292 12.71 -8.75 17.22
CA MET A 292 12.57 -8.82 15.76
C MET A 292 13.60 -7.96 15.03
N ALA A 293 13.89 -6.75 15.52
CA ALA A 293 14.87 -5.85 14.93
C ALA A 293 16.30 -6.41 15.02
N ASN A 294 16.71 -6.90 16.19
CA ASN A 294 18.01 -7.51 16.44
C ASN A 294 18.21 -8.77 15.58
N ALA A 295 17.22 -9.67 15.56
CA ALA A 295 17.26 -10.85 14.69
C ALA A 295 17.42 -10.49 13.21
N THR A 296 16.81 -9.38 12.77
CA THR A 296 16.98 -8.86 11.41
C THR A 296 18.38 -8.32 11.17
N GLU A 297 18.96 -7.63 12.15
CA GLU A 297 20.33 -7.13 12.05
C GLU A 297 21.38 -8.25 11.96
N ASP A 298 21.19 -9.32 12.72
CA ASP A 298 22.13 -10.45 12.79
C ASP A 298 22.09 -11.33 11.54
N SER A 299 20.89 -11.55 10.97
CA SER A 299 20.71 -12.54 9.89
C SER A 299 20.51 -11.94 8.50
N MET A 300 20.03 -10.70 8.37
CA MET A 300 19.65 -10.17 7.06
C MET A 300 20.75 -9.32 6.40
N PRO A 301 20.93 -9.44 5.08
CA PRO A 301 21.89 -8.61 4.38
C PRO A 301 21.44 -7.14 4.39
N LYS A 302 22.30 -6.27 4.92
CA LYS A 302 22.16 -4.82 4.81
C LYS A 302 22.13 -4.47 3.32
N LYS A 303 21.10 -3.73 2.88
CA LYS A 303 20.99 -3.28 1.49
C LYS A 303 22.20 -2.40 1.21
N LYS A 304 23.11 -2.89 0.35
CA LYS A 304 24.27 -2.13 -0.12
C LYS A 304 23.77 -0.75 -0.54
N GLN A 305 24.33 0.32 0.03
CA GLN A 305 24.15 1.64 -0.56
C GLN A 305 24.63 1.50 -1.99
N GLY A 306 23.71 1.64 -2.96
CA GLY A 306 24.08 1.45 -4.35
C GLY A 306 25.27 2.34 -4.66
N ALA A 307 26.37 1.74 -5.15
CA ALA A 307 27.44 2.49 -5.76
C ALA A 307 26.81 3.52 -6.71
N LYS A 308 27.27 4.79 -6.67
CA LYS A 308 26.80 5.83 -7.60
C LYS A 308 26.74 5.21 -9.00
N SER A 309 25.53 5.07 -9.57
CA SER A 309 25.42 4.41 -10.88
C SER A 309 26.28 5.20 -11.87
N ARG A 310 27.19 4.54 -12.56
CA ARG A 310 27.85 5.15 -13.74
C ARG A 310 26.75 5.68 -14.65
N ARG A 311 26.92 6.91 -15.15
CA ARG A 311 25.99 7.54 -16.10
C ARG A 311 25.65 6.53 -17.20
N SER A 312 24.36 6.38 -17.53
CA SER A 312 23.95 5.53 -18.65
C SER A 312 24.75 5.91 -19.91
N PRO A 313 25.42 4.96 -20.60
CA PRO A 313 26.39 5.26 -21.67
C PRO A 313 25.85 6.12 -22.83
N TRP A 314 24.53 6.15 -23.00
CA TRP A 314 23.82 6.86 -24.06
C TRP A 314 23.25 8.22 -23.63
N TRP A 315 23.50 8.67 -22.40
CA TRP A 315 23.04 9.97 -21.91
C TRP A 315 24.07 11.07 -22.21
N ASN A 316 23.84 11.84 -23.28
CA ASN A 316 24.74 12.91 -23.74
C ASN A 316 24.22 14.33 -23.40
N SER A 317 25.00 15.35 -23.77
CA SER A 317 24.66 16.77 -23.59
C SER A 317 23.39 17.17 -24.34
N GLU A 318 23.14 16.57 -25.51
CA GLU A 318 21.93 16.79 -26.32
C GLU A 318 20.67 16.27 -25.62
N CYS A 319 20.71 15.09 -25.00
CA CYS A 319 19.61 14.56 -24.18
C CYS A 319 19.29 15.49 -22.99
N SER A 320 20.32 16.13 -22.44
CA SER A 320 20.18 17.08 -21.33
C SER A 320 19.68 18.46 -21.79
N LYS A 321 19.92 18.83 -23.04
CA LYS A 321 19.38 20.02 -23.71
C LYS A 321 17.92 19.81 -24.09
N ALA A 322 17.59 18.70 -24.76
CA ALA A 322 16.22 18.34 -25.13
C ALA A 322 15.27 18.26 -23.92
N LEU A 323 15.74 17.77 -22.76
CA LEU A 323 14.95 17.76 -21.52
C LEU A 323 14.78 19.16 -20.91
N ARG A 324 15.76 20.06 -21.07
CA ARG A 324 15.64 21.47 -20.63
C ARG A 324 14.66 22.22 -21.52
N ASP A 325 14.74 22.01 -22.82
CA ASP A 325 13.84 22.61 -23.82
C ASP A 325 12.40 22.10 -23.64
N LEU A 326 12.22 20.83 -23.22
CA LEU A 326 10.89 20.27 -22.89
C LEU A 326 10.29 20.83 -21.58
N LYS A 327 11.13 21.31 -20.66
CA LYS A 327 10.71 21.90 -19.37
C LYS A 327 10.39 23.39 -19.49
N HIS A 328 10.94 24.06 -20.51
CA HIS A 328 10.72 25.48 -20.78
C HIS A 328 10.36 25.67 -22.26
N PRO A 329 9.12 25.34 -22.67
CA PRO A 329 8.70 25.58 -24.05
C PRO A 329 8.62 27.09 -24.31
N PRO A 330 9.05 27.59 -25.49
CA PRO A 330 8.77 28.95 -25.92
C PRO A 330 7.26 29.17 -26.05
N THR A 331 6.82 30.39 -25.73
CA THR A 331 5.46 30.78 -25.32
C THR A 331 4.37 30.69 -26.39
N THR A 332 4.58 30.01 -27.52
CA THR A 332 3.73 30.11 -28.73
C THR A 332 3.21 28.79 -29.31
N ALA A 333 3.29 27.65 -28.60
CA ALA A 333 2.72 26.38 -29.08
C ALA A 333 1.57 25.85 -28.22
N LEU A 334 0.42 25.67 -28.86
CA LEU A 334 -0.88 25.19 -28.36
C LEU A 334 -0.82 23.99 -27.39
N ALA A 335 -1.61 24.10 -26.32
CA ALA A 335 -1.85 23.08 -25.31
C ALA A 335 -2.33 21.74 -25.90
N THR A 336 -1.50 20.69 -25.78
CA THR A 336 -1.86 19.27 -25.98
C THR A 336 -1.16 18.36 -24.94
N PRO A 337 -1.57 17.09 -24.75
CA PRO A 337 -1.51 16.34 -23.47
C PRO A 337 -0.13 15.77 -23.08
N ALA A 338 0.93 16.56 -23.19
CA ALA A 338 2.31 16.17 -22.85
C ALA A 338 2.58 16.09 -21.33
N VAL A 339 1.80 16.80 -20.51
CA VAL A 339 1.98 16.83 -19.04
C VAL A 339 1.75 15.44 -18.39
N HIS A 340 0.88 14.60 -18.99
CA HIS A 340 0.65 13.24 -18.52
C HIS A 340 1.80 12.27 -18.85
N ALA A 341 2.59 12.54 -19.89
CA ALA A 341 3.72 11.69 -20.28
C ALA A 341 4.97 11.96 -19.41
N CYS A 342 5.17 13.19 -18.96
CA CYS A 342 6.33 13.56 -18.13
C CYS A 342 6.37 12.83 -16.78
N GLY A 343 5.21 12.62 -16.13
CA GLY A 343 5.15 11.85 -14.88
C GLY A 343 5.43 10.36 -15.07
N ALA A 344 5.06 9.78 -16.23
CA ALA A 344 5.35 8.38 -16.55
C ALA A 344 6.83 8.17 -16.95
N LEU A 345 7.45 9.18 -17.59
CA LEU A 345 8.86 9.16 -17.98
C LEU A 345 9.82 9.36 -16.80
N SER A 346 9.45 10.13 -15.76
CA SER A 346 10.30 10.25 -14.55
C SER A 346 10.41 8.93 -13.79
N ASP A 347 9.31 8.17 -13.72
CA ASP A 347 9.26 6.87 -13.03
C ASP A 347 9.96 5.76 -13.81
N ALA A 348 9.98 5.84 -15.15
CA ALA A 348 10.64 4.86 -16.02
C ALA A 348 12.16 5.05 -16.15
N LEU A 349 12.71 6.24 -15.86
CA LEU A 349 14.11 6.58 -16.09
C LEU A 349 15.05 6.37 -14.89
N GLY A 350 14.56 5.77 -13.79
CA GLY A 350 15.40 5.45 -12.63
C GLY A 350 16.08 6.66 -11.97
N LYS A 351 15.69 7.88 -12.32
CA LYS A 351 16.20 9.10 -11.67
C LYS A 351 15.53 9.24 -10.32
N ARG A 352 16.35 9.47 -9.29
CA ARG A 352 15.97 9.65 -7.87
C ARG A 352 14.68 10.47 -7.74
N ARG A 353 13.83 10.06 -6.79
CA ARG A 353 12.70 10.85 -6.26
C ARG A 353 13.16 12.30 -6.11
N ALA A 354 12.59 13.22 -6.87
CA ALA A 354 12.86 14.64 -6.68
C ALA A 354 12.57 15.01 -5.22
N PRO A 355 13.40 15.84 -4.55
CA PRO A 355 13.08 16.34 -3.23
C PRO A 355 11.72 17.06 -3.26
N LEU A 356 10.97 17.00 -2.16
CA LEU A 356 9.70 17.72 -2.02
C LEU A 356 9.90 19.19 -2.45
N PRO A 357 9.07 19.73 -3.37
CA PRO A 357 9.21 21.11 -3.82
C PRO A 357 8.97 22.09 -2.65
N PRO A 358 9.37 23.37 -2.79
CA PRO A 358 9.08 24.39 -1.78
C PRO A 358 7.58 24.43 -1.44
N ILE A 359 7.26 24.51 -0.15
CA ILE A 359 5.88 24.47 0.37
C ILE A 359 5.47 25.86 0.85
N ARG A 360 4.23 26.30 0.60
CA ARG A 360 3.73 27.58 1.12
C ARG A 360 3.35 27.46 2.60
N PHE A 361 3.93 28.31 3.45
CA PHE A 361 3.65 28.39 4.89
C PHE A 361 3.97 29.78 5.44
N GLY A 362 3.15 30.30 6.37
CA GLY A 362 3.40 31.60 7.03
C GLY A 362 3.51 32.82 6.09
N GLY A 363 2.86 32.79 4.92
CA GLY A 363 2.95 33.87 3.91
C GLY A 363 4.13 33.74 2.93
N GLY A 364 5.05 32.78 3.13
CA GLY A 364 6.22 32.55 2.28
C GLY A 364 6.36 31.12 1.74
N LEU A 365 7.48 30.84 1.07
CA LEU A 365 7.87 29.50 0.61
C LEU A 365 8.96 28.92 1.52
N VAL A 366 8.72 27.75 2.10
CA VAL A 366 9.71 27.02 2.90
C VAL A 366 10.43 25.97 2.04
N THR A 367 11.76 25.99 2.07
CA THR A 367 12.64 25.14 1.26
C THR A 367 13.36 24.07 2.09
N VAL A 368 13.59 24.36 3.38
CA VAL A 368 14.26 23.49 4.35
C VAL A 368 13.37 22.31 4.73
N PRO A 369 13.88 21.05 4.77
CA PRO A 369 13.08 19.87 5.11
C PRO A 369 12.26 20.06 6.38
N GLN A 370 12.88 20.45 7.50
CA GLN A 370 12.30 20.70 8.83
C GLN A 370 11.09 21.64 8.75
N GLN A 371 11.24 22.79 8.11
CA GLN A 371 10.15 23.74 7.93
C GLN A 371 9.03 23.18 7.03
N LYS A 372 9.37 22.41 5.99
CA LYS A 372 8.37 21.79 5.08
C LYS A 372 7.42 20.85 5.80
N ALA A 373 7.89 20.04 6.76
CA ALA A 373 6.97 19.19 7.51
C ALA A 373 6.46 19.73 8.84
N ILE A 374 6.95 20.84 9.37
CA ILE A 374 6.13 21.68 10.25
C ILE A 374 4.92 22.18 9.45
N ALA A 375 5.16 22.75 8.27
CA ALA A 375 4.09 23.25 7.40
C ALA A 375 3.06 22.19 6.99
N LEU A 376 3.52 20.98 6.66
CA LEU A 376 2.63 19.86 6.36
C LEU A 376 1.90 19.34 7.61
N THR A 377 2.57 19.24 8.76
CA THR A 377 1.98 18.76 10.02
C THR A 377 0.88 19.70 10.50
N ASP A 378 1.15 21.00 10.58
CA ASP A 378 0.15 22.01 10.96
C ASP A 378 -1.07 22.00 10.04
N LYS A 379 -0.85 21.73 8.74
CA LYS A 379 -1.96 21.65 7.79
C LYS A 379 -2.79 20.37 7.93
N PHE A 380 -2.14 19.23 8.13
CA PHE A 380 -2.80 17.92 8.20
C PHE A 380 -3.44 17.66 9.57
N PHE A 381 -2.83 18.17 10.63
CA PHE A 381 -3.18 17.94 12.04
C PHE A 381 -3.26 19.28 12.80
N PRO A 382 -4.23 20.15 12.46
CA PRO A 382 -4.37 21.43 13.16
C PRO A 382 -4.67 21.23 14.65
N LYS A 383 -4.03 22.04 15.52
CA LYS A 383 -4.23 22.01 16.98
C LYS A 383 -5.67 22.41 17.30
N ALA A 384 -6.40 21.61 18.08
CA ALA A 384 -7.78 21.90 18.46
C ALA A 384 -7.86 22.69 19.78
N THR A 385 -8.73 23.69 19.83
CA THR A 385 -9.29 24.33 21.05
C THR A 385 -10.57 23.57 21.44
N SER A 386 -10.61 22.98 22.64
CA SER A 386 -11.61 21.94 22.97
C SER A 386 -12.95 22.47 23.48
N SER A 387 -14.05 21.89 22.98
CA SER A 387 -15.25 21.56 23.76
C SER A 387 -15.58 20.08 23.54
N ARG A 388 -16.06 19.36 24.58
CA ARG A 388 -16.43 17.93 24.48
C ARG A 388 -17.60 17.79 23.49
N VAL A 389 -17.43 17.00 22.43
CA VAL A 389 -18.55 16.52 21.61
C VAL A 389 -19.15 15.31 22.32
N SER A 390 -20.46 15.28 22.55
CA SER A 390 -21.17 14.10 23.08
C SER A 390 -21.79 13.32 21.91
N LEU A 391 -21.63 11.99 21.91
CA LEU A 391 -22.33 11.10 20.97
C LEU A 391 -23.73 10.71 21.48
N GLU A 392 -24.09 11.06 22.72
CA GLU A 392 -25.37 10.73 23.33
C GLU A 392 -26.62 11.38 22.71
N PRO A 393 -26.60 12.59 22.08
CA PRO A 393 -27.85 13.25 21.71
C PRO A 393 -28.44 12.82 20.35
N LEU A 394 -28.00 11.71 19.72
CA LEU A 394 -28.32 11.44 18.30
C LEU A 394 -29.11 10.15 18.02
N GLY A 395 -29.87 9.63 18.98
CA GLY A 395 -30.85 8.55 18.70
C GLY A 395 -30.23 7.24 18.21
N ILE A 396 -29.00 6.92 18.65
CA ILE A 396 -28.42 5.59 18.45
C ILE A 396 -29.18 4.64 19.40
N PRO A 397 -29.87 3.59 18.90
CA PRO A 397 -30.53 2.62 19.76
C PRO A 397 -29.53 2.07 20.76
N GLN A 398 -29.90 2.01 22.04
CA GLN A 398 -29.15 1.23 23.01
C GLN A 398 -29.17 -0.23 22.55
N ALA A 399 -28.04 -0.69 22.01
CA ALA A 399 -27.84 -2.09 21.72
C ALA A 399 -27.48 -2.80 23.04
N PRO A 400 -27.93 -4.04 23.25
CA PRO A 400 -27.51 -4.81 24.43
C PRO A 400 -25.99 -4.89 24.48
N GLU A 401 -25.41 -4.73 25.67
CA GLU A 401 -23.98 -4.93 25.89
C GLU A 401 -23.57 -6.34 25.45
N ARG A 402 -22.42 -6.44 24.79
CA ARG A 402 -21.89 -7.70 24.26
C ARG A 402 -20.52 -7.97 24.85
N PRO A 403 -20.25 -9.21 25.29
CA PRO A 403 -18.95 -9.56 25.83
C PRO A 403 -17.89 -9.46 24.74
N TRP A 404 -16.76 -8.83 25.07
CA TRP A 404 -15.60 -8.81 24.18
C TRP A 404 -14.77 -10.08 24.43
N HIS A 405 -14.78 -11.00 23.47
CA HIS A 405 -14.07 -12.27 23.59
C HIS A 405 -12.55 -12.10 23.48
N ASN A 406 -11.76 -12.99 24.09
CA ASN A 406 -10.32 -13.01 23.87
C ASN A 406 -9.98 -13.26 22.39
N ILE A 407 -8.90 -12.66 21.91
CA ILE A 407 -8.27 -12.97 20.63
C ILE A 407 -7.71 -14.38 20.65
N THR A 408 -7.95 -15.11 19.56
CA THR A 408 -7.44 -16.45 19.31
C THR A 408 -6.23 -16.42 18.38
N LYS A 409 -5.42 -17.49 18.38
CA LYS A 409 -4.30 -17.65 17.43
C LYS A 409 -4.78 -17.64 15.98
N GLU A 410 -5.88 -18.31 15.69
CA GLU A 410 -6.46 -18.41 14.34
C GLU A 410 -6.86 -17.04 13.76
N GLU A 411 -7.32 -16.11 14.60
CA GLU A 411 -7.61 -14.74 14.17
C GLU A 411 -6.34 -13.99 13.73
N ILE A 412 -5.26 -14.15 14.48
CA ILE A 412 -3.96 -13.54 14.16
C ILE A 412 -3.39 -14.19 12.89
N GLU A 413 -3.44 -15.51 12.77
CA GLU A 413 -3.01 -16.23 11.56
C GLU A 413 -3.78 -15.78 10.33
N THR A 414 -5.10 -15.64 10.44
CA THR A 414 -5.96 -15.14 9.36
C THR A 414 -5.59 -13.71 8.98
N ALA A 415 -5.29 -12.86 9.97
CA ALA A 415 -4.83 -11.50 9.73
C ALA A 415 -3.47 -11.45 9.03
N LEU A 416 -2.52 -12.25 9.48
CA LEU A 416 -1.18 -12.34 8.89
C LEU A 416 -1.25 -12.92 7.47
N ALA A 417 -1.96 -14.02 7.24
CA ALA A 417 -2.10 -14.67 5.93
C ALA A 417 -2.59 -13.70 4.84
N SER A 418 -3.56 -12.83 5.18
CA SER A 418 -4.09 -11.81 4.28
C SER A 418 -3.15 -10.61 4.01
N SER A 419 -2.05 -10.51 4.74
CA SER A 419 -1.16 -9.35 4.72
C SER A 419 -0.01 -9.52 3.73
N SER A 420 0.35 -8.43 3.03
CA SER A 420 1.42 -8.42 2.04
C SER A 420 2.79 -8.57 2.69
N ASN A 421 3.60 -9.51 2.18
CA ASN A 421 4.98 -9.73 2.61
C ASN A 421 5.92 -8.56 2.31
N THR A 422 5.49 -7.59 1.48
CA THR A 422 6.33 -6.49 0.99
C THR A 422 5.81 -5.12 1.44
N SER A 423 4.94 -5.07 2.45
CA SER A 423 4.47 -3.79 2.99
C SER A 423 5.64 -2.99 3.56
N SER A 424 5.61 -1.66 3.42
CA SER A 424 6.56 -0.79 4.08
C SER A 424 6.47 -0.94 5.62
N PRO A 425 7.61 -1.11 6.31
CA PRO A 425 7.65 -1.26 7.75
C PRO A 425 7.34 0.05 8.50
N GLY A 426 7.14 -0.05 9.81
CA GLY A 426 7.12 1.09 10.72
C GLY A 426 8.53 1.61 11.04
N ALA A 427 8.66 2.35 12.14
CA ALA A 427 9.92 2.88 12.66
C ALA A 427 10.97 1.78 12.91
N PHE A 428 10.56 0.67 13.53
CA PHE A 428 11.42 -0.47 13.89
C PHE A 428 11.87 -1.33 12.69
N GLY A 429 11.36 -1.06 11.47
CA GLY A 429 11.82 -1.76 10.26
C GLY A 429 11.23 -3.16 10.05
N THR A 430 10.30 -3.61 10.91
CA THR A 430 9.65 -4.92 10.79
C THR A 430 8.51 -4.91 9.75
N ASN A 431 8.52 -5.87 8.82
CA ASN A 431 7.43 -6.04 7.85
C ASN A 431 6.58 -7.30 8.14
N TYR A 432 5.47 -7.49 7.42
CA TYR A 432 4.60 -8.64 7.67
C TYR A 432 5.24 -10.00 7.37
N ARG A 433 6.32 -10.08 6.58
CA ARG A 433 7.04 -11.35 6.39
C ARG A 433 7.71 -11.76 7.69
N LEU A 434 8.47 -10.86 8.31
CA LEU A 434 9.12 -11.11 9.60
C LEU A 434 8.10 -11.39 10.70
N LEU A 435 6.97 -10.66 10.72
CA LEU A 435 5.92 -10.90 11.70
C LEU A 435 5.25 -12.29 11.53
N LYS A 436 5.14 -12.80 10.29
CA LYS A 436 4.66 -14.17 10.04
C LYS A 436 5.63 -15.20 10.60
N TRP A 437 6.93 -15.01 10.38
CA TRP A 437 7.97 -15.89 10.90
C TRP A 437 7.98 -15.88 12.43
N ALA A 438 8.01 -14.69 13.05
CA ALA A 438 7.93 -14.51 14.49
C ALA A 438 6.72 -15.23 15.11
N PHE A 439 5.54 -15.03 14.54
CA PHE A 439 4.32 -15.67 15.01
C PHE A 439 4.34 -17.19 14.83
N SER A 440 4.93 -17.70 13.74
CA SER A 440 5.01 -19.14 13.49
C SER A 440 5.85 -19.90 14.52
N VAL A 441 6.92 -19.27 15.04
CA VAL A 441 7.81 -19.90 16.03
C VAL A 441 7.41 -19.60 17.47
N ARG A 442 6.93 -18.37 17.77
CA ARG A 442 6.52 -17.94 19.12
C ARG A 442 5.17 -17.20 19.06
N PRO A 443 4.04 -17.92 18.95
CA PRO A 443 2.72 -17.30 18.86
C PRO A 443 2.20 -16.73 20.19
N ASN A 444 2.61 -17.30 21.33
CA ASN A 444 2.05 -16.96 22.65
C ASN A 444 2.35 -15.51 23.09
N PRO A 445 3.58 -14.97 22.94
CA PRO A 445 3.86 -13.57 23.32
C PRO A 445 2.98 -12.58 22.56
N ILE A 446 2.83 -12.74 21.24
CA ILE A 446 1.99 -11.84 20.43
C ILE A 446 0.51 -11.97 20.84
N LEU A 447 0.04 -13.18 21.11
CA LEU A 447 -1.33 -13.44 21.57
C LEU A 447 -1.61 -12.78 22.93
N ASN A 448 -0.69 -12.93 23.88
CA ASN A 448 -0.81 -12.38 25.23
C ASN A 448 -0.76 -10.85 25.21
N LEU A 449 0.11 -10.27 24.37
CA LEU A 449 0.13 -8.82 24.13
C LEU A 449 -1.24 -8.33 23.63
N TYR A 450 -1.79 -8.97 22.61
CA TYR A 450 -3.07 -8.56 22.02
C TYR A 450 -4.25 -8.72 22.99
N ASN A 451 -4.30 -9.81 23.74
CA ASN A 451 -5.32 -10.03 24.77
C ASN A 451 -5.19 -9.06 25.94
N GLY A 452 -3.96 -8.74 26.35
CA GLY A 452 -3.71 -7.71 27.35
C GLY A 452 -4.17 -6.33 26.87
N CYS A 453 -3.92 -5.98 25.60
CA CYS A 453 -4.40 -4.73 25.01
C CYS A 453 -5.94 -4.61 25.10
N LEU A 454 -6.68 -5.71 24.83
CA LEU A 454 -8.13 -5.74 24.94
C LEU A 454 -8.62 -5.70 26.39
N THR A 455 -7.99 -6.45 27.29
CA THR A 455 -8.41 -6.58 28.69
C THR A 455 -8.21 -5.27 29.46
N LEU A 456 -7.06 -4.61 29.23
CA LEU A 456 -6.71 -3.35 29.88
C LEU A 456 -7.27 -2.13 29.14
N GLY A 457 -7.81 -2.32 27.93
CA GLY A 457 -8.16 -1.22 27.05
C GLY A 457 -6.94 -0.32 26.78
N TYR A 458 -5.75 -0.88 26.60
CA TYR A 458 -4.55 -0.07 26.42
C TYR A 458 -3.82 -0.45 25.14
N HIS A 459 -3.52 0.57 24.31
CA HIS A 459 -2.71 0.38 23.11
C HIS A 459 -1.28 0.87 23.39
N PRO A 460 -0.25 0.00 23.34
CA PRO A 460 1.13 0.37 23.65
C PRO A 460 1.62 1.60 22.89
N SER A 461 2.33 2.50 23.58
CA SER A 461 2.94 3.72 23.04
C SER A 461 3.77 3.49 21.78
N CYS A 462 4.67 2.50 21.79
CA CYS A 462 5.50 2.14 20.65
C CYS A 462 4.69 1.65 19.44
N LEU A 463 3.48 1.12 19.66
CA LEU A 463 2.55 0.69 18.61
C LEU A 463 1.61 1.80 18.13
N ARG A 464 1.56 2.94 18.83
CA ARG A 464 0.81 4.16 18.42
C ARG A 464 1.63 5.08 17.53
N ASN A 465 2.96 4.99 17.61
CA ASN A 465 3.88 5.80 16.81
C ASN A 465 3.79 5.42 15.32
N ALA A 466 3.73 6.43 14.45
CA ALA A 466 3.60 6.24 13.01
C ALA A 466 4.59 7.13 12.26
N VAL A 467 5.26 6.54 11.27
CA VAL A 467 6.04 7.32 10.30
C VAL A 467 5.07 7.91 9.26
N ILE A 468 5.03 9.24 9.13
CA ILE A 468 4.16 9.91 8.15
C ILE A 468 4.87 10.04 6.80
N ALA A 469 4.46 9.22 5.84
CA ALA A 469 4.90 9.31 4.45
C ALA A 469 3.97 10.24 3.66
N VAL A 470 4.54 11.29 3.06
CA VAL A 470 3.79 12.28 2.28
C VAL A 470 3.80 11.88 0.81
N ILE A 471 2.63 11.63 0.23
CA ILE A 471 2.47 11.21 -1.17
C ILE A 471 1.69 12.26 -1.96
N PRO A 472 2.15 12.70 -3.15
CA PRO A 472 1.41 13.66 -3.96
C PRO A 472 0.05 13.08 -4.38
N LYS A 473 -1.00 13.89 -4.26
CA LYS A 473 -2.31 13.58 -4.83
C LYS A 473 -2.18 13.63 -6.35
N PRO A 474 -2.80 12.68 -7.06
CA PRO A 474 -2.76 12.68 -8.53
C PRO A 474 -3.44 13.94 -9.09
N ASN A 475 -2.94 14.44 -10.22
CA ASN A 475 -3.49 15.56 -11.00
C ASN A 475 -3.58 16.90 -10.25
N ARG A 476 -2.66 17.17 -9.32
CA ARG A 476 -2.50 18.50 -8.72
C ARG A 476 -1.46 19.30 -9.51
N SER A 477 -1.83 20.49 -9.99
CA SER A 477 -0.94 21.38 -10.74
C SER A 477 0.01 22.15 -9.83
N ASN A 478 -0.49 22.63 -8.67
CA ASN A 478 0.32 23.34 -7.68
C ASN A 478 0.83 22.39 -6.60
N MET A 479 2.08 21.93 -6.75
CA MET A 479 2.74 21.07 -5.76
C MET A 479 3.35 21.83 -4.57
N SER A 480 3.25 23.16 -4.53
CA SER A 480 3.66 23.97 -3.37
C SER A 480 2.56 24.11 -2.31
N ASP A 481 1.30 23.75 -2.62
CA ASP A 481 0.22 23.71 -1.63
C ASP A 481 0.31 22.40 -0.81
N PRO A 482 0.42 22.47 0.53
CA PRO A 482 0.31 21.29 1.40
C PRO A 482 -0.90 20.39 1.10
N LYS A 483 -2.05 20.96 0.69
CA LYS A 483 -3.27 20.20 0.34
C LYS A 483 -3.08 19.30 -0.88
N SER A 484 -2.05 19.51 -1.68
CA SER A 484 -1.70 18.68 -2.83
C SER A 484 -1.10 17.33 -2.43
N TYR A 485 -0.85 17.08 -1.15
CA TYR A 485 -0.31 15.82 -0.66
C TYR A 485 -1.28 15.07 0.27
N ARG A 486 -1.04 13.77 0.44
CA ARG A 486 -1.71 12.88 1.41
C ARG A 486 -0.68 12.45 2.46
N PRO A 487 -0.97 12.63 3.76
CA PRO A 487 -0.21 11.94 4.81
C PRO A 487 -0.64 10.46 4.84
N ILE A 488 0.31 9.53 4.77
CA ILE A 488 0.10 8.10 4.97
C ILE A 488 0.85 7.67 6.23
N SER A 489 0.13 7.14 7.20
CA SER A 489 0.72 6.60 8.42
C SER A 489 1.25 5.19 8.22
N LEU A 490 2.55 5.02 8.43
CA LEU A 490 3.20 3.72 8.50
C LEU A 490 3.35 3.32 9.97
N LEU A 491 2.31 2.66 10.50
CA LEU A 491 2.36 2.00 11.81
C LEU A 491 3.24 0.75 11.79
N GLU A 492 3.67 0.31 12.96
CA GLU A 492 4.30 -1.00 13.14
C GLU A 492 3.41 -2.14 12.63
N THR A 493 4.03 -3.17 12.07
CA THR A 493 3.25 -4.31 11.56
C THR A 493 2.55 -5.09 12.66
N LEU A 494 3.15 -5.12 13.86
CA LEU A 494 2.53 -5.65 15.08
C LEU A 494 1.25 -4.87 15.45
N SER A 495 1.27 -3.54 15.34
CA SER A 495 0.09 -2.67 15.55
C SER A 495 -0.98 -2.90 14.47
N LYS A 496 -0.60 -2.84 13.19
CA LYS A 496 -1.51 -3.05 12.06
C LYS A 496 -2.18 -4.43 12.10
N CYS A 497 -1.50 -5.44 12.62
CA CYS A 497 -2.04 -6.78 12.74
C CYS A 497 -3.14 -6.86 13.83
N LEU A 498 -2.90 -6.30 15.03
CA LEU A 498 -3.93 -6.15 16.07
C LEU A 498 -5.16 -5.41 15.52
N GLU A 499 -4.91 -4.29 14.88
CA GLU A 499 -5.96 -3.48 14.28
C GLU A 499 -6.77 -4.25 13.23
N LYS A 500 -6.13 -5.07 12.39
CA LYS A 500 -6.84 -5.94 11.44
C LYS A 500 -7.70 -7.00 12.11
N VAL A 501 -7.26 -7.54 13.24
CA VAL A 501 -8.07 -8.49 14.03
C VAL A 501 -9.33 -7.79 14.53
N VAL A 502 -9.18 -6.64 15.21
CA VAL A 502 -10.30 -5.84 15.72
C VAL A 502 -11.23 -5.38 14.59
N THR A 503 -10.68 -4.94 13.46
CA THR A 503 -11.46 -4.51 12.28
C THR A 503 -12.37 -5.63 11.77
N ARG A 504 -11.87 -6.87 11.68
CA ARG A 504 -12.69 -8.01 11.24
C ARG A 504 -13.85 -8.29 12.20
N ARG A 505 -13.62 -8.16 13.50
CA ARG A 505 -14.69 -8.32 14.52
C ARG A 505 -15.76 -7.25 14.37
N LEU A 506 -15.36 -5.98 14.26
CA LEU A 506 -16.28 -4.86 14.07
C LEU A 506 -17.09 -4.98 12.77
N ILE A 507 -16.46 -5.39 11.68
CA ILE A 507 -17.14 -5.61 10.40
C ILE A 507 -18.13 -6.78 10.50
N PHE A 508 -17.75 -7.87 11.17
CA PHE A 508 -18.66 -9.00 11.40
C PHE A 508 -19.88 -8.57 12.22
N GLU A 509 -19.67 -7.92 13.37
CA GLU A 509 -20.73 -7.40 14.24
C GLU A 509 -21.64 -6.41 13.49
N ALA A 510 -21.05 -5.43 12.80
CA ALA A 510 -21.79 -4.43 12.03
C ALA A 510 -22.65 -5.05 10.92
N GLY A 511 -22.16 -6.10 10.26
CA GLY A 511 -22.90 -6.81 9.22
C GLY A 511 -23.90 -7.85 9.73
N LYS A 512 -23.62 -8.50 10.87
CA LYS A 512 -24.48 -9.52 11.47
C LYS A 512 -25.74 -8.92 12.10
N PHE A 513 -25.60 -7.74 12.68
CA PHE A 513 -26.65 -7.05 13.44
C PHE A 513 -27.13 -5.76 12.77
N ASP A 514 -26.75 -5.53 11.50
CA ASP A 514 -27.16 -4.38 10.70
C ASP A 514 -26.99 -3.02 11.41
N LEU A 515 -25.84 -2.85 12.10
CA LEU A 515 -25.57 -1.67 12.92
C LEU A 515 -25.32 -0.40 12.09
N ILE A 516 -24.78 -0.56 10.88
CA ILE A 516 -24.48 0.53 9.96
C ILE A 516 -25.62 0.63 8.93
N PRO A 517 -26.24 1.82 8.75
CA PRO A 517 -27.27 2.03 7.74
C PRO A 517 -26.85 1.51 6.37
N HIS A 518 -27.77 0.84 5.67
CA HIS A 518 -27.48 0.21 4.38
C HIS A 518 -27.09 1.20 3.28
N SER A 519 -27.46 2.48 3.42
CA SER A 519 -27.03 3.59 2.57
C SER A 519 -25.51 3.84 2.59
N GLN A 520 -24.77 3.30 3.57
CA GLN A 520 -23.31 3.33 3.63
C GLN A 520 -22.69 2.13 2.88
N PHE A 521 -22.14 2.39 1.71
CA PHE A 521 -21.49 1.41 0.85
C PHE A 521 -19.98 1.27 1.13
N GLY A 522 -19.35 2.30 1.70
CA GLY A 522 -17.92 2.31 2.00
C GLY A 522 -17.63 1.80 3.42
N GLY A 523 -16.44 1.24 3.66
CA GLY A 523 -16.02 0.77 4.99
C GLY A 523 -16.82 -0.40 5.57
N ARG A 524 -17.66 -1.05 4.76
CA ARG A 524 -18.46 -2.24 5.07
C ARG A 524 -18.10 -3.39 4.11
N ASP A 525 -18.26 -4.63 4.56
CA ASP A 525 -18.06 -5.82 3.74
C ASP A 525 -19.16 -6.02 2.70
N MET A 526 -18.79 -6.70 1.60
CA MET A 526 -19.67 -7.13 0.49
C MET A 526 -20.34 -6.01 -0.34
N THR A 527 -20.01 -4.74 -0.09
CA THR A 527 -20.42 -3.58 -0.90
C THR A 527 -19.25 -3.02 -1.71
N SER A 528 -19.53 -2.20 -2.72
CA SER A 528 -18.53 -1.61 -3.62
C SER A 528 -19.05 -0.35 -4.30
N CYS A 529 -18.16 0.46 -4.88
CA CYS A 529 -18.57 1.63 -5.67
C CYS A 529 -19.53 1.25 -6.82
N ALA A 530 -19.33 0.08 -7.44
CA ALA A 530 -20.21 -0.40 -8.50
C ALA A 530 -21.62 -0.69 -7.99
N ASP A 531 -21.75 -1.17 -6.74
CA ASP A 531 -23.06 -1.42 -6.13
C ASP A 531 -23.81 -0.09 -5.89
N ALA A 532 -23.11 0.94 -5.38
CA ALA A 532 -23.67 2.29 -5.23
C ALA A 532 -24.13 2.86 -6.59
N GLY A 533 -23.31 2.71 -7.64
CA GLY A 533 -23.67 3.13 -9.00
C GLY A 533 -24.84 2.35 -9.62
N LEU A 534 -24.96 1.06 -9.31
CA LEU A 534 -26.12 0.23 -9.72
C LEU A 534 -27.40 0.71 -9.05
N CYS A 535 -27.38 0.97 -7.74
CA CYS A 535 -28.53 1.50 -7.00
C CYS A 535 -28.93 2.90 -7.50
N LEU A 536 -27.98 3.84 -7.62
CA LEU A 536 -28.25 5.19 -8.13
C LEU A 536 -28.92 5.18 -9.51
N THR A 537 -28.39 4.38 -10.43
CA THR A 537 -28.93 4.28 -11.80
C THR A 537 -30.26 3.53 -11.83
N HIS A 538 -30.46 2.57 -10.93
CA HIS A 538 -31.74 1.89 -10.77
C HIS A 538 -32.80 2.89 -10.31
N ASP A 539 -32.56 3.57 -9.19
CA ASP A 539 -33.51 4.47 -8.55
C ASP A 539 -33.85 5.64 -9.47
N THR A 540 -32.85 6.26 -10.12
CA THR A 540 -33.10 7.33 -11.10
C THR A 540 -34.04 6.87 -12.22
N ARG A 541 -33.81 5.67 -12.77
CA ARG A 541 -34.66 5.14 -13.86
C ARG A 541 -36.05 4.73 -13.38
N THR A 542 -36.14 4.21 -12.17
CA THR A 542 -37.41 3.91 -11.51
C THR A 542 -38.24 5.18 -11.35
N GLN A 543 -37.64 6.25 -10.83
CA GLN A 543 -38.32 7.54 -10.66
C GLN A 543 -38.76 8.16 -11.99
N TRP A 544 -37.93 8.08 -13.04
CA TRP A 544 -38.36 8.48 -14.38
C TRP A 544 -39.55 7.66 -14.92
N ALA A 545 -39.61 6.36 -14.61
CA ALA A 545 -40.74 5.52 -15.00
C ALA A 545 -42.02 5.87 -14.24
N LEU A 546 -41.90 6.42 -13.02
CA LEU A 546 -43.00 6.96 -12.23
C LEU A 546 -43.39 8.39 -12.64
N GLY A 547 -42.64 9.03 -13.55
CA GLY A 547 -42.92 10.39 -14.03
C GLY A 547 -42.21 11.51 -13.27
N ASN A 548 -41.38 11.18 -12.27
CA ASN A 548 -40.71 12.15 -11.42
C ASN A 548 -39.47 12.76 -12.08
N HIS A 549 -39.17 14.00 -11.70
CA HIS A 549 -37.89 14.67 -11.92
C HIS A 549 -36.89 14.24 -10.83
N VAL A 550 -35.61 14.14 -11.18
CA VAL A 550 -34.58 13.60 -10.27
C VAL A 550 -33.38 14.53 -10.22
N ASN A 551 -32.95 14.90 -9.01
CA ASN A 551 -31.75 15.68 -8.75
C ASN A 551 -30.77 14.88 -7.91
N PHE A 552 -29.49 14.98 -8.23
CA PHE A 552 -28.44 14.33 -7.46
C PHE A 552 -27.42 15.37 -7.03
N HIS A 553 -27.29 15.53 -5.71
CA HIS A 553 -26.33 16.41 -5.07
C HIS A 553 -25.35 15.57 -4.28
N PHE A 554 -24.07 15.92 -4.38
CA PHE A 554 -23.05 15.22 -3.62
C PHE A 554 -21.87 16.11 -3.30
N GLU A 555 -21.22 15.78 -2.20
CA GLU A 555 -20.09 16.52 -1.68
C GLU A 555 -18.85 15.67 -1.80
N LYS A 556 -17.87 16.11 -2.61
CA LYS A 556 -16.62 15.36 -2.75
C LYS A 556 -15.70 15.71 -1.60
N THR A 557 -15.37 14.70 -0.81
CA THR A 557 -14.32 14.65 0.22
C THR A 557 -14.53 15.48 1.48
N GLY A 558 -14.54 14.76 2.60
CA GLY A 558 -14.04 15.25 3.88
C GLY A 558 -15.08 15.92 4.76
N ILE A 559 -15.82 15.11 5.51
CA ILE A 559 -16.23 15.53 6.83
C ILE A 559 -14.97 15.94 7.62
N ARG A 560 -14.87 17.22 7.95
CA ARG A 560 -13.74 17.85 8.61
C ARG A 560 -13.95 17.79 10.12
N ALA A 561 -13.29 16.84 10.78
CA ALA A 561 -13.29 16.80 12.23
C ALA A 561 -12.59 18.04 12.81
N ARG A 562 -13.36 18.89 13.49
CA ARG A 562 -12.90 19.90 14.45
C ARG A 562 -12.58 19.22 15.79
N ASN A 563 -13.39 18.26 16.24
CA ASN A 563 -13.20 17.51 17.49
C ASN A 563 -13.75 16.08 17.36
N LEU A 564 -12.90 15.04 17.43
CA LEU A 564 -13.37 13.65 17.57
C LEU A 564 -13.10 13.21 19.02
N PRO A 565 -14.14 13.09 19.86
CA PRO A 565 -14.06 12.33 21.10
C PRO A 565 -14.52 10.93 20.79
N VAL A 566 -13.58 10.01 20.66
CA VAL A 566 -13.92 8.60 20.84
C VAL A 566 -12.79 7.98 21.62
N ASP A 567 -13.14 7.44 22.77
CA ASP A 567 -12.54 6.23 23.28
C ASP A 567 -13.05 5.09 22.40
N PRO A 568 -12.27 4.57 21.44
CA PRO A 568 -12.64 3.31 20.84
C PRO A 568 -12.33 2.23 21.88
N ILE A 569 -12.80 1.02 21.62
CA ILE A 569 -12.59 -0.22 22.40
C ILE A 569 -11.10 -0.51 22.75
N LEU A 570 -10.16 0.28 22.24
CA LEU A 570 -8.82 0.49 22.78
C LEU A 570 -8.70 1.98 23.16
N PRO A 571 -8.81 2.39 24.43
CA PRO A 571 -8.56 3.76 24.89
C PRO A 571 -7.34 4.38 24.22
N THR A 572 -7.58 5.24 23.22
CA THR A 572 -6.55 6.09 22.65
C THR A 572 -6.59 7.41 23.39
N ARG A 573 -5.79 7.51 24.46
CA ARG A 573 -5.35 8.80 24.99
C ARG A 573 -3.83 8.88 25.06
N GLU A 574 -3.39 10.02 24.53
CA GLU A 574 -2.09 10.67 24.68
C GLU A 574 -0.88 10.13 23.89
N ASN A 575 -0.16 11.10 23.32
CA ASN A 575 1.15 11.05 22.67
C ASN A 575 1.27 10.27 21.36
N ARG A 576 1.08 10.98 20.24
CA ARG A 576 1.59 10.58 18.93
C ARG A 576 2.86 11.39 18.64
N ALA A 577 4.03 10.78 18.82
CA ALA A 577 5.31 11.35 18.43
C ALA A 577 5.72 10.82 17.04
N THR A 578 6.21 11.71 16.16
CA THR A 578 6.60 11.39 14.78
C THR A 578 8.11 11.37 14.60
N GLU A 579 8.64 10.24 14.13
CA GLU A 579 9.97 10.12 13.53
C GLU A 579 9.87 9.63 12.09
N ASN A 580 10.85 9.96 11.23
CA ASN A 580 10.78 9.60 9.82
C ASN A 580 12.17 9.24 9.26
N ARG A 581 12.22 8.22 8.38
CA ARG A 581 13.40 7.78 7.63
C ARG A 581 13.42 8.45 6.24
N ARG A 582 14.47 9.23 5.97
CA ARG A 582 14.97 9.67 4.65
C ARG A 582 14.24 10.77 3.85
N ASN A 583 13.34 11.56 4.44
CA ASN A 583 13.00 12.94 4.03
C ASN A 583 11.96 13.51 5.00
N SER A 584 12.43 13.89 6.18
CA SER A 584 11.72 13.64 7.42
C SER A 584 11.87 14.80 8.37
N VAL A 585 10.76 15.41 8.77
CA VAL A 585 10.77 16.42 9.82
C VAL A 585 10.34 15.79 11.11
N ARG A 586 11.10 16.07 12.15
CA ARG A 586 10.68 15.90 13.54
C ARG A 586 10.06 17.21 14.03
N PRO A 587 8.89 17.17 14.65
CA PRO A 587 8.53 18.21 15.63
C PRO A 587 8.27 17.62 17.01
N ASN A 588 8.85 18.28 18.01
CA ASN A 588 8.50 18.17 19.42
C ASN A 588 7.08 18.73 19.64
N GLN A 589 6.28 17.97 20.40
CA GLN A 589 4.94 18.29 20.90
C GLN A 589 3.83 18.40 19.84
N LEU A 590 2.71 17.67 20.03
CA LEU A 590 1.30 18.13 19.85
C LEU A 590 0.22 17.02 19.88
N ALA A 591 -1.02 17.49 20.10
CA ALA A 591 -2.18 16.82 20.70
C ALA A 591 -3.28 16.31 19.73
N ARG A 592 -4.31 15.69 20.36
CA ARG A 592 -5.68 15.30 19.91
C ARG A 592 -6.10 15.68 18.48
N GLY A 593 -6.38 14.68 17.63
CA GLY A 593 -7.01 14.84 16.31
C GLY A 593 -6.92 13.61 15.39
N ARG A 594 -7.85 13.53 14.40
CA ARG A 594 -8.08 12.56 13.28
C ARG A 594 -7.34 11.21 13.25
N TYR A 595 -8.03 10.15 12.80
CA TYR A 595 -7.36 8.93 12.35
C TYR A 595 -6.57 9.21 11.06
N PRO A 596 -5.24 9.00 11.04
CA PRO A 596 -4.47 9.23 9.84
C PRO A 596 -4.71 8.13 8.79
N PRO A 597 -4.62 8.46 7.49
CA PRO A 597 -4.82 7.48 6.42
C PRO A 597 -3.78 6.35 6.45
N GLY A 598 -4.21 5.10 6.23
CA GLY A 598 -3.32 3.93 6.17
C GLY A 598 -3.44 2.96 7.36
N ILE A 599 -4.26 3.31 8.34
CA ILE A 599 -4.62 2.49 9.52
C ILE A 599 -5.78 1.52 9.16
N PRO A 600 -5.64 0.20 9.37
CA PRO A 600 -6.70 -0.78 9.13
C PRO A 600 -8.08 -0.46 9.73
N LEU A 601 -8.17 0.11 10.94
CA LEU A 601 -9.46 0.45 11.59
C LEU A 601 -10.19 1.64 10.94
N SER A 602 -9.45 2.53 10.26
CA SER A 602 -9.98 3.82 9.84
C SER A 602 -11.27 3.74 8.99
N PRO A 603 -11.41 2.83 8.01
CA PRO A 603 -12.61 2.77 7.18
C PRO A 603 -13.89 2.38 7.93
N ILE A 604 -13.82 1.37 8.82
CA ILE A 604 -15.00 0.92 9.58
C ILE A 604 -15.40 1.96 10.63
N LEU A 605 -14.42 2.56 11.32
CA LEU A 605 -14.71 3.65 12.27
C LEU A 605 -15.33 4.84 11.57
N SER A 606 -14.81 5.27 10.42
CA SER A 606 -15.41 6.36 9.64
C SER A 606 -16.86 6.06 9.24
N SER A 607 -17.19 4.79 9.00
CA SER A 607 -18.56 4.37 8.69
C SER A 607 -19.45 4.46 9.93
N ILE A 608 -18.95 4.07 11.10
CA ILE A 608 -19.64 4.20 12.39
C ILE A 608 -19.89 5.67 12.74
N TYR A 609 -18.90 6.55 12.54
CA TYR A 609 -19.06 7.99 12.74
C TYR A 609 -20.12 8.64 11.84
N SER A 610 -20.35 8.08 10.65
CA SER A 610 -21.38 8.57 9.74
C SER A 610 -22.79 8.15 10.13
N ILE A 611 -22.97 7.20 11.07
CA ILE A 611 -24.30 6.66 11.42
C ILE A 611 -25.29 7.76 11.84
N PRO A 612 -24.95 8.69 12.76
CA PRO A 612 -25.90 9.71 13.18
C PRO A 612 -26.35 10.61 12.03
N LEU A 613 -25.41 11.00 11.15
CA LEU A 613 -25.71 11.76 9.93
C LEU A 613 -26.70 11.00 9.02
N LEU A 614 -26.42 9.73 8.76
CA LEU A 614 -27.25 8.90 7.88
C LEU A 614 -28.63 8.62 8.45
N ARG A 615 -28.79 8.63 9.78
CA ARG A 615 -30.07 8.45 10.46
C ARG A 615 -30.88 9.74 10.58
N ALA A 616 -30.22 10.89 10.72
CA ALA A 616 -30.87 12.20 10.75
C ALA A 616 -31.54 12.55 9.41
N ILE A 617 -31.06 11.95 8.32
CA ILE A 617 -31.54 12.22 6.96
C ILE A 617 -32.55 11.14 6.56
N GLN A 618 -33.82 11.41 6.88
CA GLN A 618 -34.96 10.61 6.43
C GLN A 618 -35.97 11.52 5.76
N ASP A 619 -36.18 11.32 4.46
CA ASP A 619 -37.17 12.04 3.67
C ASP A 619 -37.81 11.04 2.68
N PRO A 620 -39.14 10.94 2.60
CA PRO A 620 -39.81 10.01 1.69
C PRO A 620 -39.54 10.31 0.20
N GLN A 621 -39.12 11.53 -0.12
CA GLN A 621 -38.78 12.01 -1.47
C GLN A 621 -37.27 12.08 -1.72
N ALA A 622 -36.44 11.50 -0.82
CA ALA A 622 -35.00 11.44 -1.03
C ALA A 622 -34.38 10.09 -0.62
N LEU A 623 -33.29 9.73 -1.30
CA LEU A 623 -32.49 8.56 -1.00
C LEU A 623 -31.03 8.95 -0.78
N THR A 624 -30.45 8.40 0.28
CA THR A 624 -29.08 8.70 0.70
C THR A 624 -28.10 7.64 0.22
N TYR A 625 -26.94 8.09 -0.25
CA TYR A 625 -25.82 7.27 -0.69
C TYR A 625 -24.55 7.77 -0.04
N ALA A 626 -23.89 6.93 0.75
CA ALA A 626 -22.62 7.24 1.37
C ALA A 626 -21.54 6.22 0.99
N TYR A 627 -20.31 6.70 0.83
CA TYR A 627 -19.13 5.86 0.65
C TYR A 627 -18.01 6.40 1.53
N VAL A 628 -17.90 5.86 2.75
CA VAL A 628 -17.03 6.38 3.81
C VAL A 628 -17.39 7.85 4.08
N ASP A 629 -16.55 8.80 3.68
CA ASP A 629 -16.72 10.23 3.87
C ASP A 629 -17.43 10.94 2.70
N ASP A 630 -17.57 10.28 1.54
CA ASP A 630 -18.30 10.84 0.41
C ASP A 630 -19.81 10.63 0.62
N PHE A 631 -20.53 11.74 0.85
CA PHE A 631 -21.97 11.75 1.11
C PHE A 631 -22.73 12.31 -0.10
N SER A 632 -23.88 11.70 -0.43
CA SER A 632 -24.66 12.03 -1.62
C SER A 632 -26.15 11.79 -1.42
N ILE A 633 -26.98 12.63 -2.02
CA ILE A 633 -28.45 12.56 -1.90
C ILE A 633 -29.06 12.58 -3.30
N LEU A 634 -30.04 11.71 -3.50
CA LEU A 634 -30.90 11.65 -4.67
C LEU A 634 -32.31 12.12 -4.26
N ALA A 635 -32.72 13.30 -4.69
CA ALA A 635 -34.09 13.80 -4.46
C ALA A 635 -34.95 13.60 -5.71
N PHE A 636 -36.23 13.31 -5.51
CA PHE A 636 -37.19 13.12 -6.59
C PHE A 636 -38.60 13.64 -6.24
N SER A 637 -39.22 14.34 -7.19
CA SER A 637 -40.55 14.91 -7.06
C SER A 637 -41.13 15.21 -8.45
N ASP A 638 -42.23 15.96 -8.49
CA ASP A 638 -42.83 16.54 -9.70
C ASP A 638 -41.95 17.52 -10.49
N SER A 639 -40.93 18.16 -9.89
CA SER A 639 -40.12 19.18 -10.56
C SER A 639 -38.68 19.26 -10.06
N HIS A 640 -37.75 19.72 -10.92
CA HIS A 640 -36.35 19.94 -10.52
C HIS A 640 -36.20 21.06 -9.47
N ALA A 641 -37.14 22.02 -9.39
CA ALA A 641 -37.10 23.12 -8.43
C ALA A 641 -37.55 22.66 -7.03
N SER A 642 -38.64 21.88 -6.96
CA SER A 642 -39.08 21.24 -5.72
C SER A 642 -37.95 20.37 -5.13
N ASN A 643 -37.28 19.59 -5.98
CA ASN A 643 -36.11 18.80 -5.59
C ASN A 643 -34.96 19.65 -5.02
N THR A 644 -34.68 20.84 -5.55
CA THR A 644 -33.64 21.72 -4.97
C THR A 644 -34.00 22.20 -3.57
N THR A 645 -35.28 22.45 -3.29
CA THR A 645 -35.75 22.78 -1.94
C THR A 645 -35.59 21.62 -0.97
N ILE A 646 -35.94 20.40 -1.39
CA ILE A 646 -35.74 19.18 -0.60
C ILE A 646 -34.24 19.00 -0.29
N LEU A 647 -33.38 19.11 -1.31
CA LEU A 647 -31.94 18.99 -1.14
C LEU A 647 -31.37 20.07 -0.22
N GLN A 648 -31.89 21.30 -0.29
CA GLN A 648 -31.50 22.39 0.60
C GLN A 648 -31.84 22.08 2.07
N ASN A 649 -33.07 21.62 2.33
CA ASN A 649 -33.51 21.26 3.68
C ASN A 649 -32.66 20.13 4.25
N ILE A 650 -32.40 19.09 3.45
CA ILE A 650 -31.56 17.97 3.88
C ILE A 650 -30.11 18.43 4.12
N ALA A 651 -29.55 19.27 3.25
CA ALA A 651 -28.20 19.79 3.44
C ALA A 651 -28.07 20.63 4.72
N ASN A 652 -29.11 21.41 5.07
CA ASN A 652 -29.16 22.17 6.32
C ASN A 652 -29.19 21.23 7.54
N THR A 653 -30.04 20.20 7.52
CA THR A 653 -30.08 19.16 8.58
C THR A 653 -28.73 18.47 8.72
N ALA A 654 -28.14 18.06 7.60
CA ALA A 654 -26.83 17.41 7.55
C ALA A 654 -25.74 18.30 8.17
N ASN A 655 -25.72 19.59 7.82
CA ASN A 655 -24.76 20.55 8.36
C ASN A 655 -24.93 20.75 9.87
N ASN A 656 -26.17 20.80 10.37
CA ASN A 656 -26.46 20.89 11.80
C ASN A 656 -25.99 19.64 12.56
N THR A 657 -26.28 18.45 12.03
CA THR A 657 -25.81 17.18 12.63
C THR A 657 -24.29 17.08 12.62
N LEU A 658 -23.64 17.48 11.53
CA LEU A 658 -22.18 17.50 11.47
C LEU A 658 -21.60 18.48 12.49
N ARG A 659 -22.13 19.71 12.59
CA ARG A 659 -21.69 20.67 13.61
C ARG A 659 -21.82 20.10 15.02
N ALA A 660 -22.93 19.42 15.33
CA ALA A 660 -23.14 18.76 16.62
C ALA A 660 -22.10 17.65 16.87
N LEU A 661 -21.65 16.95 15.83
CA LEU A 661 -20.56 15.96 15.88
C LEU A 661 -19.15 16.58 15.89
N GLY A 662 -19.02 17.91 15.89
CA GLY A 662 -17.73 18.59 15.73
C GLY A 662 -17.12 18.36 14.34
N LEU A 663 -17.94 18.23 13.32
CA LEU A 663 -17.63 17.92 11.94
C LEU A 663 -18.11 19.05 11.01
N GLU A 664 -17.48 19.23 9.84
CA GLU A 664 -17.87 20.27 8.86
C GLU A 664 -17.66 19.80 7.41
N PHE A 665 -18.45 20.29 6.46
CA PHE A 665 -18.29 20.00 5.04
C PHE A 665 -17.12 20.75 4.37
N GLU A 666 -16.40 20.13 3.42
CA GLU A 666 -15.44 20.80 2.53
C GLU A 666 -16.09 21.22 1.19
N LEU A 667 -16.88 22.29 1.24
CA LEU A 667 -17.79 22.73 0.18
C LEU A 667 -17.21 23.14 -1.19
N PRO A 668 -15.92 23.54 -1.36
CA PRO A 668 -15.37 23.84 -2.68
C PRO A 668 -15.40 22.67 -3.69
N LYS A 669 -15.95 21.52 -3.31
CA LYS A 669 -15.95 20.29 -4.06
C LYS A 669 -17.34 19.64 -4.20
N SER A 670 -18.41 20.34 -3.83
CA SER A 670 -19.78 19.87 -4.02
C SER A 670 -20.23 20.07 -5.49
N ASP A 671 -20.98 19.09 -6.01
CA ASP A 671 -21.51 19.08 -7.37
C ASP A 671 -23.02 18.81 -7.34
N LEU A 672 -23.76 19.41 -8.27
CA LEU A 672 -25.18 19.17 -8.51
C LEU A 672 -25.37 18.69 -9.96
N ILE A 673 -26.23 17.70 -10.17
CA ILE A 673 -26.70 17.30 -11.50
C ILE A 673 -28.21 17.06 -11.50
N HIS A 674 -28.87 17.56 -12.54
CA HIS A 674 -30.28 17.30 -12.81
C HIS A 674 -30.38 16.17 -13.84
N PHE A 675 -30.94 15.03 -13.43
CA PHE A 675 -31.13 13.90 -14.32
C PHE A 675 -32.42 14.07 -15.11
N THR A 676 -32.30 14.12 -16.44
CA THR A 676 -33.42 14.33 -17.35
C THR A 676 -33.74 13.08 -18.14
N SER A 677 -35.00 12.64 -18.07
CA SER A 677 -35.52 11.61 -18.97
C SER A 677 -35.67 12.15 -20.40
N ARG A 678 -35.95 11.29 -21.37
CA ARG A 678 -36.15 11.72 -22.78
C ARG A 678 -37.29 12.72 -22.97
N LYS A 679 -38.24 12.77 -22.04
CA LYS A 679 -39.44 13.62 -22.11
C LYS A 679 -39.29 14.93 -21.33
N GLN A 680 -38.26 15.05 -20.50
CA GLN A 680 -38.07 16.18 -19.58
C GLN A 680 -37.06 17.17 -20.14
N GLN A 681 -37.28 18.46 -19.88
CA GLN A 681 -36.34 19.52 -20.22
C GLN A 681 -35.32 19.75 -19.09
N PRO A 682 -34.09 20.18 -19.41
CA PRO A 682 -33.11 20.59 -18.41
C PRO A 682 -33.61 21.79 -17.60
N SER A 683 -33.26 21.83 -16.32
CA SER A 683 -33.54 22.96 -15.41
C SER A 683 -32.24 23.58 -14.92
N ASN A 684 -32.27 24.89 -14.67
CA ASN A 684 -31.17 25.67 -14.10
C ASN A 684 -31.35 25.93 -12.59
N ALA A 685 -32.28 25.24 -11.92
CA ALA A 685 -32.47 25.35 -10.47
C ALA A 685 -31.15 25.11 -9.71
N GLN A 686 -30.94 25.84 -8.61
CA GLN A 686 -29.66 25.89 -7.90
C GLN A 686 -29.88 25.62 -6.42
N ILE A 687 -28.81 25.27 -5.73
CA ILE A 687 -28.81 25.06 -4.27
C ILE A 687 -27.87 26.08 -3.66
N THR A 688 -28.25 26.66 -2.52
CA THR A 688 -27.51 27.72 -1.83
C THR A 688 -27.13 27.24 -0.44
N LEU A 689 -25.89 26.83 -0.24
CA LEU A 689 -25.42 26.33 1.04
C LEU A 689 -24.78 27.48 1.86
N THR A 690 -25.26 27.69 3.09
CA THR A 690 -24.82 28.78 3.99
C THR A 690 -23.92 28.23 5.10
N HIS A 691 -22.76 28.86 5.33
CA HIS A 691 -21.73 28.40 6.29
C HIS A 691 -21.07 29.53 7.07
N ASP A 692 -20.28 29.16 8.09
CA ASP A 692 -19.52 30.07 8.96
C ASP A 692 -18.55 31.00 8.18
N LEU A 693 -18.11 30.57 6.99
CA LEU A 693 -17.15 31.26 6.12
C LEU A 693 -17.82 31.94 4.90
N GLY A 694 -19.15 31.88 4.76
CA GLY A 694 -19.92 32.49 3.67
C GLY A 694 -20.93 31.55 2.98
N THR A 695 -21.62 32.08 1.97
CA THR A 695 -22.64 31.37 1.19
C THR A 695 -22.07 30.88 -0.15
N SER A 696 -22.29 29.61 -0.48
CA SER A 696 -21.87 28.99 -1.75
C SER A 696 -23.08 28.61 -2.59
N VAL A 697 -23.13 29.10 -3.83
CA VAL A 697 -24.18 28.74 -4.79
C VAL A 697 -23.67 27.62 -5.70
N ILE A 698 -24.38 26.49 -5.72
CA ILE A 698 -24.03 25.31 -6.51
C ILE A 698 -24.94 25.24 -7.73
N THR A 699 -24.35 25.39 -8.91
CA THR A 699 -25.06 25.31 -10.19
C THR A 699 -25.04 23.88 -10.76
N PRO A 700 -26.12 23.46 -11.47
CA PRO A 700 -26.21 22.13 -12.04
C PRO A 700 -25.22 21.94 -13.20
N LYS A 701 -24.51 20.82 -13.19
CA LYS A 701 -23.55 20.43 -14.25
C LYS A 701 -24.16 19.43 -15.21
N VAL A 702 -23.65 19.43 -16.45
CA VAL A 702 -24.06 18.46 -17.49
C VAL A 702 -23.44 17.08 -17.27
N VAL A 703 -22.20 17.06 -16.75
CA VAL A 703 -21.47 15.83 -16.42
C VAL A 703 -20.77 16.01 -15.08
N VAL A 704 -20.94 15.03 -14.18
CA VAL A 704 -20.31 15.02 -12.86
C VAL A 704 -19.48 13.75 -12.65
N ARG A 705 -18.39 13.86 -11.90
CA ARG A 705 -17.54 12.70 -11.54
C ARG A 705 -17.86 12.24 -10.12
N TRP A 706 -18.54 11.11 -9.97
CA TRP A 706 -18.92 10.54 -8.67
C TRP A 706 -18.41 9.10 -8.52
N LEU A 707 -17.68 8.79 -7.44
CA LEU A 707 -17.03 7.48 -7.20
C LEU A 707 -16.21 6.94 -8.39
N GLY A 708 -15.66 7.84 -9.23
CA GLY A 708 -14.93 7.49 -10.45
C GLY A 708 -15.79 7.22 -11.68
N PHE A 709 -17.12 7.23 -11.56
CA PHE A 709 -18.06 7.26 -12.68
C PHE A 709 -18.22 8.69 -13.20
N TYR A 710 -18.47 8.83 -14.49
CA TYR A 710 -18.80 10.12 -15.11
C TYR A 710 -20.27 10.04 -15.51
N LEU A 711 -21.12 10.70 -14.73
CA LEU A 711 -22.58 10.66 -14.89
C LEU A 711 -23.00 11.87 -15.72
N ASP A 712 -23.59 11.63 -16.87
CA ASP A 712 -24.25 12.66 -17.69
C ASP A 712 -25.74 12.78 -17.33
N GLN A 713 -26.35 13.94 -17.63
CA GLN A 713 -27.76 14.21 -17.30
C GLN A 713 -28.74 13.15 -17.81
N LYS A 714 -28.43 12.47 -18.93
CA LYS A 714 -29.29 11.45 -19.55
C LYS A 714 -28.89 10.02 -19.17
N LEU A 715 -27.87 9.84 -18.32
CA LEU A 715 -27.28 8.55 -17.96
C LEU A 715 -26.97 7.68 -19.20
N ASN A 716 -26.40 8.28 -20.24
CA ASN A 716 -25.96 7.59 -21.46
C ASN A 716 -24.52 7.06 -21.36
N PHE A 717 -23.74 7.55 -20.40
CA PHE A 717 -22.37 7.17 -20.05
C PHE A 717 -21.32 7.35 -21.15
N LYS A 718 -21.60 8.10 -22.23
CA LYS A 718 -20.67 8.32 -23.35
C LYS A 718 -19.35 8.91 -22.88
N GLU A 719 -19.41 9.95 -22.03
CA GLU A 719 -18.21 10.60 -21.48
C GLU A 719 -17.43 9.67 -20.54
N HIS A 720 -18.12 8.83 -19.78
CA HIS A 720 -17.47 7.80 -18.96
C HIS A 720 -16.65 6.84 -19.79
N VAL A 721 -17.24 6.27 -20.85
CA VAL A 721 -16.56 5.34 -21.75
C VAL A 721 -15.39 6.01 -22.46
N ARG A 722 -15.57 7.24 -22.95
CA ARG A 722 -14.50 8.01 -23.60
C ARG A 722 -13.33 8.24 -22.65
N TYR A 723 -13.61 8.65 -21.41
CA TYR A 723 -12.59 8.86 -20.39
C TYR A 723 -11.83 7.57 -20.05
N MET A 724 -12.55 6.45 -19.84
CA MET A 724 -11.91 5.16 -19.51
C MET A 724 -11.06 4.62 -20.67
N ALA A 725 -11.53 4.77 -21.92
CA ALA A 725 -10.73 4.41 -23.10
C ALA A 725 -9.45 5.26 -23.22
N ASN A 726 -9.54 6.57 -23.02
CA ASN A 726 -8.39 7.47 -23.05
C ASN A 726 -7.39 7.17 -21.93
N LYS A 727 -7.88 6.92 -20.72
CA LYS A 727 -7.04 6.53 -19.58
C LYS A 727 -6.33 5.21 -19.84
N ALA A 728 -7.02 4.22 -20.41
CA ALA A 728 -6.42 2.95 -20.81
C ALA A 728 -5.34 3.14 -21.89
N ASN A 729 -5.58 4.02 -22.87
CA ASN A 729 -4.59 4.36 -23.90
C ASN A 729 -3.35 5.05 -23.32
N ALA A 730 -3.50 5.92 -22.33
CA ALA A 730 -2.37 6.56 -21.65
C ALA A 730 -1.50 5.54 -20.91
N ILE A 731 -2.11 4.58 -20.20
CA ILE A 731 -1.37 3.47 -19.57
C ILE A 731 -0.68 2.60 -20.61
N LEU A 732 -1.37 2.26 -21.70
CA LEU A 732 -0.78 1.51 -22.82
C LEU A 732 0.42 2.23 -23.43
N ALA A 733 0.37 3.56 -23.55
CA ALA A 733 1.49 4.34 -24.07
C ALA A 733 2.75 4.18 -23.19
N GLY A 734 2.60 4.18 -21.87
CA GLY A 734 3.71 3.86 -20.95
C GLY A 734 4.20 2.43 -21.07
N LEU A 735 3.28 1.45 -21.18
CA LEU A 735 3.64 0.03 -21.31
C LEU A 735 4.40 -0.29 -22.61
N ARG A 736 4.24 0.51 -23.67
CA ARG A 736 4.98 0.34 -24.94
C ARG A 736 6.49 0.40 -24.77
N MET A 737 7.00 1.08 -23.74
CA MET A 737 8.44 1.14 -23.47
C MET A 737 9.02 -0.23 -23.08
N LEU A 738 8.19 -1.17 -22.62
CA LEU A 738 8.65 -2.46 -22.10
C LEU A 738 8.76 -3.56 -23.17
N ALA A 739 8.17 -3.35 -24.35
CA ALA A 739 8.30 -4.26 -25.50
C ALA A 739 7.84 -3.63 -26.80
N ASP A 740 8.53 -3.99 -27.87
CA ASP A 740 8.18 -3.71 -29.26
C ASP A 740 7.95 -5.01 -30.05
N THR A 741 8.09 -4.98 -31.37
CA THR A 741 7.95 -6.14 -32.27
C THR A 741 9.13 -7.12 -32.18
N VAL A 742 10.33 -6.65 -31.87
CA VAL A 742 11.60 -7.40 -31.94
C VAL A 742 12.16 -7.70 -30.56
N LYS A 743 12.13 -6.74 -29.63
CA LYS A 743 12.80 -6.75 -28.33
C LYS A 743 11.80 -6.54 -27.18
N GLY A 744 12.24 -6.90 -25.98
CA GLY A 744 11.49 -6.74 -24.74
C GLY A 744 10.78 -8.02 -24.29
N MET A 745 9.72 -7.86 -23.50
CA MET A 745 9.05 -8.98 -22.83
C MET A 745 8.35 -9.95 -23.79
N SER A 746 8.20 -11.20 -23.35
CA SER A 746 7.43 -12.22 -24.07
C SER A 746 5.93 -11.91 -24.10
N MET A 747 5.22 -12.48 -25.09
CA MET A 747 3.78 -12.32 -25.26
C MET A 747 2.98 -12.74 -24.01
N ARG A 748 3.42 -13.78 -23.28
CA ARG A 748 2.81 -14.19 -22.01
C ARG A 748 2.82 -13.06 -20.98
N HIS A 749 3.98 -12.43 -20.77
CA HIS A 749 4.13 -11.34 -19.80
C HIS A 749 3.36 -10.09 -20.24
N ALA A 750 3.44 -9.73 -21.53
CA ALA A 750 2.66 -8.61 -22.07
C ALA A 750 1.15 -8.82 -21.91
N ARG A 751 0.66 -10.04 -22.13
CA ARG A 751 -0.74 -10.42 -21.89
C ARG A 751 -1.13 -10.29 -20.42
N ILE A 752 -0.26 -10.71 -19.49
CA ILE A 752 -0.50 -10.56 -18.04
C ILE A 752 -0.62 -9.07 -17.69
N LEU A 753 0.30 -8.22 -18.15
CA LEU A 753 0.25 -6.78 -17.92
C LEU A 753 -0.99 -6.13 -18.54
N PHE A 754 -1.37 -6.49 -19.75
CA PHE A 754 -2.60 -5.98 -20.37
C PHE A 754 -3.84 -6.34 -19.53
N ILE A 755 -3.94 -7.60 -19.09
CA ILE A 755 -5.03 -8.10 -18.27
C ILE A 755 -5.06 -7.42 -16.89
N ALA A 756 -3.90 -7.14 -16.29
CA ALA A 756 -3.78 -6.59 -14.95
C ALA A 756 -3.92 -5.06 -14.91
N CYS A 757 -3.40 -4.33 -15.90
CA CYS A 757 -3.29 -2.87 -15.86
C CYS A 757 -4.29 -2.15 -16.78
N VAL A 758 -4.63 -2.75 -17.93
CA VAL A 758 -5.43 -2.07 -18.97
C VAL A 758 -6.88 -2.50 -18.92
N ARG A 759 -7.13 -3.82 -18.89
CA ARG A 759 -8.50 -4.37 -18.90
C ARG A 759 -9.37 -3.85 -17.74
N PRO A 760 -8.89 -3.75 -16.48
CA PRO A 760 -9.72 -3.24 -15.38
C PRO A 760 -10.21 -1.81 -15.62
N ILE A 761 -9.37 -0.95 -16.21
CA ILE A 761 -9.72 0.43 -16.57
C ILE A 761 -10.83 0.43 -17.64
N LEU A 762 -10.67 -0.36 -18.71
CA LEU A 762 -11.65 -0.45 -19.80
C LEU A 762 -13.02 -0.96 -19.33
N THR A 763 -13.05 -1.75 -18.26
CA THR A 763 -14.27 -2.43 -17.78
C THR A 763 -14.88 -1.79 -16.54
N TYR A 764 -14.23 -0.75 -15.99
CA TYR A 764 -14.74 -0.02 -14.83
C TYR A 764 -16.12 0.59 -15.14
N GLY A 765 -17.07 0.45 -14.21
CA GLY A 765 -18.45 0.94 -14.39
C GLY A 765 -19.32 0.18 -15.39
N SER A 766 -18.81 -0.83 -16.09
CA SER A 766 -19.56 -1.55 -17.13
C SER A 766 -20.87 -2.18 -16.66
N LEU A 767 -20.96 -2.64 -15.41
CA LEU A 767 -22.19 -3.21 -14.85
C LEU A 767 -23.38 -2.22 -14.86
N ILE A 768 -23.09 -0.91 -14.83
CA ILE A 768 -24.09 0.15 -14.75
C ILE A 768 -24.69 0.42 -16.14
N TRP A 769 -23.84 0.59 -17.15
CA TRP A 769 -24.26 1.07 -18.47
C TRP A 769 -24.41 -0.05 -19.52
N PHE A 770 -23.68 -1.16 -19.41
CA PHE A 770 -23.69 -2.22 -20.43
C PHE A 770 -24.87 -3.17 -20.29
N HIS A 771 -25.62 -3.35 -21.38
CA HIS A 771 -26.82 -4.20 -21.43
C HIS A 771 -26.88 -5.13 -22.65
N GLY A 772 -25.74 -5.39 -23.28
CA GLY A 772 -25.62 -6.39 -24.34
C GLY A 772 -25.89 -5.83 -25.74
N ASN A 773 -27.15 -5.47 -26.03
CA ASN A 773 -27.59 -5.24 -27.41
C ASN A 773 -27.57 -3.75 -27.81
N ASN A 774 -27.24 -3.47 -29.08
CA ASN A 774 -27.37 -2.17 -29.74
C ASN A 774 -26.64 -1.00 -29.07
N GLN A 775 -25.46 -1.26 -28.48
CA GLN A 775 -24.61 -0.23 -27.85
C GLN A 775 -23.27 -0.02 -28.58
N LYS A 776 -23.26 -0.14 -29.91
CA LYS A 776 -22.03 -0.04 -30.72
C LYS A 776 -21.24 1.25 -30.44
N THR A 777 -21.94 2.38 -30.31
CA THR A 777 -21.34 3.69 -29.97
C THR A 777 -20.57 3.71 -28.64
N MET A 778 -20.99 2.89 -27.68
CA MET A 778 -20.34 2.74 -26.37
C MET A 778 -19.23 1.68 -26.40
N ILE A 779 -19.40 0.63 -27.19
CA ILE A 779 -18.44 -0.48 -27.27
C ILE A 779 -17.23 -0.14 -28.14
N ASP A 780 -17.42 0.61 -29.23
CA ASP A 780 -16.37 0.89 -30.21
C ASP A 780 -15.15 1.62 -29.60
N PRO A 781 -15.30 2.66 -28.74
CA PRO A 781 -14.14 3.33 -28.14
C PRO A 781 -13.25 2.40 -27.30
N ILE A 782 -13.87 1.56 -26.46
CA ILE A 782 -13.13 0.61 -25.61
C ILE A 782 -12.59 -0.59 -26.42
N GLN A 783 -13.30 -1.02 -27.47
CA GLN A 783 -12.82 -2.05 -28.38
C GLN A 783 -11.59 -1.55 -29.17
N LYS A 784 -11.58 -0.30 -29.63
CA LYS A 784 -10.41 0.32 -30.29
C LYS A 784 -9.21 0.39 -29.35
N ALA A 785 -9.41 0.81 -28.09
CA ALA A 785 -8.35 0.81 -27.08
C ALA A 785 -7.82 -0.61 -26.81
N GLN A 786 -8.70 -1.62 -26.71
CA GLN A 786 -8.29 -3.03 -26.59
C GLN A 786 -7.50 -3.50 -27.82
N ASN A 787 -7.91 -3.13 -29.04
CA ASN A 787 -7.21 -3.47 -30.28
C ASN A 787 -5.78 -2.89 -30.30
N MET A 788 -5.59 -1.68 -29.78
CA MET A 788 -4.26 -1.09 -29.63
C MET A 788 -3.38 -1.88 -28.66
N GLY A 789 -3.93 -2.28 -27.51
CA GLY A 789 -3.20 -3.12 -26.55
C GLY A 789 -2.90 -4.52 -27.06
N ILE A 790 -3.80 -5.10 -27.88
CA ILE A 790 -3.58 -6.41 -28.50
C ILE A 790 -2.49 -6.36 -29.57
N ARG A 791 -2.40 -5.30 -30.37
CA ARG A 791 -1.28 -5.13 -31.30
C ARG A 791 0.05 -5.04 -30.55
N TRP A 792 0.09 -4.24 -29.49
CA TRP A 792 1.27 -4.16 -28.62
C TRP A 792 1.64 -5.53 -28.04
N LEU A 793 0.70 -6.25 -27.42
CA LEU A 793 1.03 -7.53 -26.78
C LEU A 793 1.46 -8.60 -27.78
N THR A 794 0.95 -8.58 -29.02
CA THR A 794 1.28 -9.58 -30.07
C THR A 794 2.51 -9.21 -30.89
N GLY A 795 2.95 -7.94 -30.87
CA GLY A 795 4.00 -7.45 -31.77
C GLY A 795 3.52 -7.37 -33.23
N ALA A 796 2.21 -7.33 -33.45
CA ALA A 796 1.62 -7.30 -34.78
C ALA A 796 1.67 -5.90 -35.41
N PHE A 797 1.67 -5.85 -36.73
CA PHE A 797 1.61 -4.60 -37.47
C PHE A 797 0.23 -3.93 -37.37
N LYS A 798 0.17 -2.63 -37.65
CA LYS A 798 -1.05 -1.83 -37.56
C LYS A 798 -2.18 -2.39 -38.45
N THR A 799 -1.80 -2.91 -39.61
CA THR A 799 -2.68 -3.47 -40.64
C THR A 799 -3.19 -4.88 -40.30
N SER A 800 -2.58 -5.58 -39.34
CA SER A 800 -2.93 -6.97 -39.02
C SER A 800 -4.41 -7.10 -38.61
N PRO A 801 -5.14 -8.15 -39.06
CA PRO A 801 -6.56 -8.30 -38.78
C PRO A 801 -6.82 -8.48 -37.28
N THR A 802 -7.61 -7.60 -36.68
CA THR A 802 -7.77 -7.57 -35.21
C THR A 802 -8.42 -8.84 -34.66
N ASP A 803 -9.36 -9.45 -35.39
CA ASP A 803 -10.03 -10.68 -34.93
C ASP A 803 -9.03 -11.84 -34.78
N ALA A 804 -8.07 -11.94 -35.70
CA ALA A 804 -6.98 -12.91 -35.63
C ALA A 804 -6.09 -12.65 -34.41
N LEU A 805 -5.76 -11.38 -34.15
CA LEU A 805 -4.95 -11.02 -32.99
C LEU A 805 -5.68 -11.29 -31.67
N HIS A 806 -7.00 -11.06 -31.58
CA HIS A 806 -7.82 -11.45 -30.44
C HIS A 806 -7.71 -12.94 -30.13
N HIS A 807 -7.82 -13.76 -31.18
CA HIS A 807 -7.71 -15.21 -31.09
C HIS A 807 -6.31 -15.62 -30.61
N LEU A 808 -5.26 -15.13 -31.27
CA LEU A 808 -3.86 -15.46 -30.93
C LEU A 808 -3.49 -15.00 -29.52
N ALA A 809 -3.98 -13.83 -29.10
CA ALA A 809 -3.82 -13.28 -27.76
C ALA A 809 -4.63 -14.00 -26.68
N SER A 810 -5.60 -14.82 -27.05
CA SER A 810 -6.61 -15.37 -26.13
C SER A 810 -7.28 -14.26 -25.31
N ILE A 811 -7.62 -13.15 -25.96
CA ILE A 811 -8.37 -12.03 -25.39
C ILE A 811 -9.65 -11.88 -26.21
N PRO A 812 -10.82 -12.16 -25.64
CA PRO A 812 -12.07 -12.04 -26.39
C PRO A 812 -12.39 -10.57 -26.71
N PRO A 813 -13.15 -10.30 -27.79
CA PRO A 813 -13.76 -9.00 -28.03
C PRO A 813 -14.46 -8.46 -26.77
N ILE A 814 -14.40 -7.15 -26.56
CA ILE A 814 -14.71 -6.54 -25.25
C ILE A 814 -16.16 -6.80 -24.85
N HIS A 815 -17.11 -6.73 -25.80
CA HIS A 815 -18.52 -6.97 -25.53
C HIS A 815 -18.81 -8.40 -25.01
N ILE A 816 -18.08 -9.41 -25.49
CA ILE A 816 -18.18 -10.80 -24.99
C ILE A 816 -17.67 -10.86 -23.54
N TYR A 817 -16.58 -10.15 -23.25
CA TYR A 817 -16.05 -10.06 -21.89
C TYR A 817 -17.03 -9.35 -20.94
N LEU A 818 -17.63 -8.23 -21.37
CA LEU A 818 -18.63 -7.50 -20.57
C LEU A 818 -19.88 -8.34 -20.28
N GLN A 819 -20.37 -9.14 -21.25
CA GLN A 819 -21.49 -10.07 -21.02
C GLN A 819 -21.15 -11.11 -19.94
N ARG A 820 -19.91 -11.63 -19.98
CA ARG A 820 -19.41 -12.54 -18.95
C ARG A 820 -19.31 -11.85 -17.59
N LEU A 821 -18.87 -10.58 -17.53
CA LEU A 821 -18.85 -9.81 -16.29
C LEU A 821 -20.25 -9.63 -15.69
N ASN A 822 -21.26 -9.27 -16.49
CA ASN A 822 -22.65 -9.15 -16.00
C ASN A 822 -23.16 -10.48 -15.43
N THR A 823 -22.89 -11.60 -16.11
CA THR A 823 -23.31 -12.93 -15.62
C THR A 823 -22.60 -13.30 -14.33
N ASN A 824 -21.31 -13.00 -14.22
CA ASN A 824 -20.55 -13.22 -12.97
C ASN A 824 -21.07 -12.34 -11.83
N ALA A 825 -21.36 -11.06 -12.10
CA ALA A 825 -21.93 -10.14 -11.11
C ALA A 825 -23.30 -10.62 -10.62
N ALA A 826 -24.14 -11.17 -11.50
CA ALA A 826 -25.43 -11.72 -11.13
C ALA A 826 -25.35 -12.90 -10.13
N THR A 827 -24.23 -13.64 -10.11
CA THR A 827 -24.01 -14.69 -9.09
C THR A 827 -23.81 -14.14 -7.68
N LYS A 828 -23.38 -12.87 -7.55
CA LYS A 828 -23.20 -12.19 -6.26
C LYS A 828 -24.55 -11.93 -5.56
N LEU A 829 -25.66 -11.83 -6.31
CA LEU A 829 -26.97 -11.46 -5.75
C LEU A 829 -27.45 -12.40 -4.63
N ARG A 830 -27.13 -13.70 -4.73
CA ARG A 830 -27.45 -14.69 -3.68
C ARG A 830 -26.36 -14.86 -2.61
N ALA A 831 -25.28 -14.09 -2.69
CA ALA A 831 -24.24 -14.02 -1.66
C ALA A 831 -24.31 -12.73 -0.82
N LEU A 832 -25.15 -11.78 -1.22
CA LEU A 832 -25.39 -10.55 -0.48
C LEU A 832 -26.34 -10.80 0.70
N PRO A 833 -26.19 -10.08 1.83
CA PRO A 833 -27.23 -10.00 2.85
C PRO A 833 -28.57 -9.59 2.26
N ARG A 834 -29.68 -10.09 2.84
CA ARG A 834 -31.04 -9.75 2.40
C ARG A 834 -31.31 -8.25 2.46
N HIS A 835 -30.79 -7.57 3.49
CA HIS A 835 -30.97 -6.14 3.69
C HIS A 835 -29.96 -5.26 2.92
N ALA A 836 -29.07 -5.84 2.11
CA ALA A 836 -28.17 -5.02 1.28
C ALA A 836 -28.96 -4.20 0.25
N GLU A 837 -28.49 -2.98 -0.06
CA GLU A 837 -29.21 -2.04 -0.95
C GLU A 837 -29.56 -2.61 -2.33
N ILE A 838 -28.68 -3.43 -2.92
CA ILE A 838 -28.99 -4.14 -4.17
C ILE A 838 -30.10 -5.16 -3.95
N SER A 839 -30.00 -5.96 -2.89
CA SER A 839 -30.92 -7.06 -2.57
C SER A 839 -32.34 -6.54 -2.37
N ARG A 840 -32.48 -5.41 -1.67
CA ARG A 840 -33.76 -4.71 -1.43
C ARG A 840 -34.44 -4.22 -2.72
N ARG A 841 -33.66 -3.88 -3.75
CA ARG A 841 -34.10 -3.43 -5.09
C ARG A 841 -34.30 -4.56 -6.11
N LEU A 842 -34.22 -5.82 -5.67
CA LEU A 842 -34.49 -6.95 -6.55
C LEU A 842 -36.01 -7.06 -6.85
N PRO A 843 -36.39 -7.67 -7.99
CA PRO A 843 -37.80 -7.86 -8.35
C PRO A 843 -38.60 -8.64 -7.28
N LYS A 844 -39.93 -8.46 -7.23
CA LYS A 844 -40.86 -9.11 -6.27
C LYS A 844 -40.69 -10.62 -6.10
N ALA A 845 -40.23 -11.34 -7.12
CA ALA A 845 -39.97 -12.77 -7.06
C ALA A 845 -38.80 -13.16 -6.14
N TRP A 846 -38.01 -12.20 -5.66
CA TRP A 846 -36.88 -12.42 -4.76
C TRP A 846 -37.30 -12.19 -3.30
N ASP A 847 -36.88 -13.10 -2.43
CA ASP A 847 -37.16 -13.07 -0.98
C ASP A 847 -36.56 -11.85 -0.25
N SER A 848 -35.64 -11.13 -0.88
CA SER A 848 -35.04 -9.90 -0.36
C SER A 848 -35.70 -8.62 -0.85
N HIS A 849 -36.75 -8.70 -1.68
CA HIS A 849 -37.48 -7.53 -2.19
C HIS A 849 -38.06 -6.70 -1.04
N ASP A 850 -37.79 -5.40 -1.03
CA ASP A 850 -38.32 -4.48 -0.03
C ASP A 850 -39.43 -3.61 -0.64
N PRO A 851 -40.71 -3.82 -0.26
CA PRO A 851 -41.83 -3.09 -0.83
C PRO A 851 -41.86 -1.61 -0.45
N THR A 852 -41.08 -1.19 0.56
CA THR A 852 -41.03 0.22 1.01
C THR A 852 -40.19 1.10 0.10
N LEU A 853 -39.30 0.52 -0.72
CA LEU A 853 -38.50 1.26 -1.67
C LEU A 853 -39.25 1.46 -3.00
N PRO A 854 -38.95 2.53 -3.75
CA PRO A 854 -39.48 2.69 -5.10
C PRO A 854 -38.99 1.58 -6.04
N HIS A 855 -39.92 0.92 -6.72
CA HIS A 855 -39.62 -0.10 -7.74
C HIS A 855 -40.17 0.30 -9.11
N PRO A 856 -39.51 -0.13 -10.21
CA PRO A 856 -40.03 0.17 -11.53
C PRO A 856 -41.42 -0.49 -11.69
N PRO A 857 -42.40 0.21 -12.29
CA PRO A 857 -43.72 -0.35 -12.52
C PRO A 857 -43.62 -1.60 -13.39
N GLU A 858 -44.52 -2.56 -13.16
CA GLU A 858 -44.57 -3.77 -13.97
C GLU A 858 -44.76 -3.40 -15.44
N PRO A 859 -43.97 -3.99 -16.36
CA PRO A 859 -44.05 -3.64 -17.76
C PRO A 859 -45.44 -4.00 -18.29
N LYS A 860 -46.28 -2.99 -18.57
CA LYS A 860 -47.48 -3.19 -19.39
C LYS A 860 -47.02 -3.81 -20.71
N ARG A 861 -47.70 -4.84 -21.22
CA ARG A 861 -47.37 -5.73 -22.38
C ARG A 861 -46.84 -5.04 -23.67
N ARG A 862 -46.80 -3.70 -23.75
CA ARG A 862 -46.36 -2.89 -24.90
C ARG A 862 -45.27 -1.85 -24.62
N GLN A 863 -44.67 -1.75 -23.43
CA GLN A 863 -43.65 -0.69 -23.17
C GLN A 863 -42.21 -1.12 -23.48
N THR A 864 -41.57 -0.33 -24.37
CA THR A 864 -40.18 -0.42 -24.84
C THR A 864 -39.14 0.16 -23.86
N ALA A 865 -39.44 0.20 -22.55
CA ALA A 865 -38.53 0.80 -21.57
C ALA A 865 -37.32 -0.11 -21.32
N VAL A 866 -36.10 0.44 -21.41
CA VAL A 866 -34.87 -0.31 -21.12
C VAL A 866 -34.86 -0.66 -19.63
N PRO A 867 -34.84 -1.95 -19.23
CA PRO A 867 -34.87 -2.33 -17.83
C PRO A 867 -33.66 -1.75 -17.07
N SER A 868 -33.88 -1.42 -15.80
CA SER A 868 -32.84 -0.89 -14.92
C SER A 868 -31.69 -1.90 -14.74
N PRO A 869 -30.47 -1.46 -14.39
CA PRO A 869 -29.32 -2.34 -14.29
C PRO A 869 -29.51 -3.52 -13.33
N ILE A 870 -30.13 -3.30 -12.16
CA ILE A 870 -30.39 -4.35 -11.17
C ILE A 870 -31.39 -5.39 -11.70
N VAL A 871 -32.49 -4.96 -12.36
CA VAL A 871 -33.46 -5.89 -12.96
C VAL A 871 -32.81 -6.75 -14.04
N ARG A 872 -31.91 -6.18 -14.84
CA ARG A 872 -31.13 -6.94 -15.85
C ARG A 872 -30.20 -7.96 -15.22
N LEU A 873 -29.51 -7.59 -14.14
CA LEU A 873 -28.65 -8.53 -13.41
C LEU A 873 -29.47 -9.64 -12.77
N ALA A 874 -30.63 -9.31 -12.17
CA ALA A 874 -31.55 -10.29 -11.59
C ALA A 874 -32.03 -11.31 -12.64
N ALA A 875 -32.31 -10.87 -13.87
CA ALA A 875 -32.70 -11.74 -14.99
C ALA A 875 -31.60 -12.71 -15.45
N LEU A 876 -30.32 -12.44 -15.13
CA LEU A 876 -29.21 -13.37 -15.39
C LEU A 876 -29.03 -14.42 -14.28
N SER A 877 -29.75 -14.26 -13.16
CA SER A 877 -29.74 -15.16 -12.00
C SER A 877 -31.14 -15.73 -11.75
N HIS A 878 -31.37 -16.32 -10.58
CA HIS A 878 -32.67 -16.85 -10.16
C HIS A 878 -32.86 -16.76 -8.64
N PRO A 879 -34.06 -16.46 -8.12
CA PRO A 879 -34.33 -16.39 -6.68
C PRO A 879 -33.92 -17.66 -5.91
N GLU A 880 -34.23 -18.82 -6.48
CA GLU A 880 -33.86 -20.14 -5.91
C GLU A 880 -32.44 -20.62 -6.30
N SER A 881 -31.57 -19.72 -6.78
CA SER A 881 -30.15 -20.08 -6.91
C SER A 881 -29.53 -20.24 -5.52
N GLU A 882 -28.46 -21.02 -5.44
CA GLU A 882 -27.69 -21.26 -4.22
C GLU A 882 -27.47 -19.96 -3.41
N PHE A 883 -28.03 -19.93 -2.20
CA PHE A 883 -27.86 -18.82 -1.25
C PHE A 883 -26.63 -19.08 -0.39
N GLN A 884 -25.74 -18.09 -0.33
CA GLN A 884 -24.58 -18.12 0.55
C GLN A 884 -24.89 -17.26 1.76
N THR A 885 -24.90 -17.87 2.95
CA THR A 885 -25.19 -17.18 4.20
C THR A 885 -23.96 -16.38 4.64
N PRO A 886 -24.01 -15.04 4.63
CA PRO A 886 -22.94 -14.23 5.17
C PRO A 886 -22.96 -14.23 6.70
N TYR A 887 -21.82 -13.89 7.30
CA TYR A 887 -21.70 -13.70 8.76
C TYR A 887 -22.19 -14.91 9.59
N LEU A 888 -21.90 -16.13 9.12
CA LEU A 888 -22.34 -17.36 9.79
C LEU A 888 -21.53 -17.66 11.06
N ASN A 889 -20.20 -17.61 10.97
CA ASN A 889 -19.30 -17.91 12.09
C ASN A 889 -18.56 -16.63 12.50
N PRO A 890 -18.60 -16.22 13.78
CA PRO A 890 -17.83 -15.08 14.27
C PRO A 890 -16.32 -15.30 14.14
N PRO A 891 -15.50 -14.26 13.93
CA PRO A 891 -14.05 -14.39 13.80
C PRO A 891 -13.35 -15.02 15.01
N TRP A 892 -13.84 -14.78 16.22
CA TRP A 892 -13.28 -15.33 17.48
C TRP A 892 -13.71 -16.76 17.77
N VAL A 893 -14.57 -17.35 16.93
CA VAL A 893 -14.92 -18.77 17.02
C VAL A 893 -14.06 -19.54 16.03
N PRO A 894 -13.19 -20.45 16.51
CA PRO A 894 -12.32 -21.23 15.65
C PRO A 894 -13.04 -21.86 14.45
N GLU A 895 -12.41 -21.81 13.27
CA GLU A 895 -12.90 -22.57 12.13
C GLU A 895 -12.86 -24.06 12.45
N ASN A 896 -11.94 -24.53 13.29
CA ASN A 896 -11.95 -25.89 13.78
C ASN A 896 -11.81 -25.92 15.31
N PRO A 897 -12.91 -26.05 16.07
CA PRO A 897 -12.83 -26.13 17.53
C PRO A 897 -12.22 -27.45 18.05
N PHE A 898 -11.89 -28.40 17.16
CA PHE A 898 -11.34 -29.70 17.50
C PHE A 898 -10.05 -30.02 16.73
N PRO A 899 -9.00 -29.18 16.77
CA PRO A 899 -7.84 -29.31 15.88
C PRO A 899 -7.09 -30.66 16.00
N GLY A 900 -7.06 -31.26 17.20
CA GLY A 900 -6.47 -32.58 17.41
C GLY A 900 -7.34 -33.76 16.99
N ARG A 901 -8.66 -33.55 16.80
CA ARG A 901 -9.65 -34.61 16.56
C ARG A 901 -10.36 -34.50 15.22
N LEU A 902 -10.39 -33.33 14.60
CA LEU A 902 -10.83 -33.09 13.24
C LEU A 902 -9.62 -32.63 12.43
N GLN A 903 -9.08 -33.50 11.59
CA GLN A 903 -7.83 -33.24 10.88
C GLN A 903 -8.06 -33.21 9.37
N PHE A 904 -7.35 -32.33 8.67
CA PHE A 904 -7.36 -32.21 7.22
C PHE A 904 -5.94 -32.46 6.67
N ALA A 905 -5.75 -33.55 5.94
CA ALA A 905 -4.45 -33.95 5.41
C ALA A 905 -4.32 -33.55 3.92
N PHE A 906 -3.23 -32.86 3.59
CA PHE A 906 -2.93 -32.32 2.26
C PHE A 906 -1.64 -32.93 1.69
N PRO A 907 -1.44 -32.91 0.36
CA PRO A 907 -0.17 -33.37 -0.22
C PRO A 907 0.99 -32.45 0.16
N PRO A 908 2.23 -32.99 0.28
CA PRO A 908 3.42 -32.18 0.50
C PRO A 908 3.65 -31.17 -0.64
N ALA A 909 4.08 -29.96 -0.28
CA ALA A 909 4.24 -28.83 -1.20
C ALA A 909 5.26 -29.14 -2.32
N GLY A 910 4.94 -28.73 -3.56
CA GLY A 910 5.89 -28.77 -4.69
C GLY A 910 6.08 -30.11 -5.40
N SER A 911 5.20 -31.10 -5.21
CA SER A 911 5.42 -32.44 -5.78
C SER A 911 5.35 -32.49 -7.32
N PRO A 912 6.41 -32.97 -8.01
CA PRO A 912 6.38 -33.30 -9.44
C PRO A 912 5.41 -34.45 -9.73
N LYS A 913 5.00 -34.61 -11.00
CA LYS A 913 4.13 -35.71 -11.46
C LYS A 913 4.62 -37.10 -11.05
N ASP A 914 5.94 -37.27 -10.92
CA ASP A 914 6.59 -38.57 -10.66
C ASP A 914 6.39 -39.09 -9.22
N ARG A 915 5.91 -38.26 -8.26
CA ARG A 915 5.59 -38.73 -6.89
C ARG A 915 4.17 -39.26 -6.70
N ARG A 916 3.27 -39.15 -7.69
CA ARG A 916 1.86 -39.58 -7.52
C ARG A 916 1.70 -41.06 -7.22
N ALA A 917 2.49 -41.92 -7.88
CA ALA A 917 2.48 -43.36 -7.65
C ALA A 917 2.88 -43.70 -6.21
N LYS A 918 3.95 -43.07 -5.71
CA LYS A 918 4.41 -43.25 -4.32
C LYS A 918 3.38 -42.76 -3.28
N ILE A 919 2.69 -41.65 -3.57
CA ILE A 919 1.60 -41.16 -2.72
C ILE A 919 0.43 -42.16 -2.71
N ALA A 920 0.07 -42.73 -3.87
CA ALA A 920 -0.98 -43.74 -3.96
C ALA A 920 -0.63 -45.02 -3.20
N GLU A 921 0.62 -45.50 -3.32
CA GLU A 921 1.11 -46.66 -2.57
C GLU A 921 1.05 -46.42 -1.06
N ASN A 922 1.54 -45.26 -0.59
CA ASN A 922 1.43 -44.88 0.82
C ASN A 922 -0.03 -44.79 1.29
N ALA A 923 -0.93 -44.31 0.43
CA ALA A 923 -2.36 -44.25 0.75
C ALA A 923 -2.96 -45.64 0.92
N ASN A 924 -2.62 -46.61 0.05
CA ASN A 924 -3.09 -47.99 0.18
C ASN A 924 -2.59 -48.63 1.48
N ARG A 925 -1.29 -48.48 1.81
CA ARG A 925 -0.73 -48.97 3.09
C ARG A 925 -1.45 -48.37 4.30
N LEU A 926 -1.79 -47.08 4.25
CA LEU A 926 -2.55 -46.40 5.29
C LEU A 926 -3.98 -46.94 5.38
N ILE A 927 -4.67 -47.14 4.25
CA ILE A 927 -6.03 -47.70 4.20
C ILE A 927 -6.06 -49.09 4.84
N ASP A 928 -5.08 -49.94 4.52
CA ASP A 928 -4.98 -51.28 5.10
C ASP A 928 -4.78 -51.22 6.62
N ALA A 929 -3.84 -50.39 7.10
CA ALA A 929 -3.60 -50.20 8.53
C ALA A 929 -4.86 -49.71 9.27
N LEU A 930 -5.56 -48.71 8.73
CA LEU A 930 -6.80 -48.18 9.31
C LEU A 930 -7.92 -49.22 9.36
N ALA A 931 -8.00 -50.09 8.35
CA ALA A 931 -8.98 -51.16 8.31
C ALA A 931 -8.70 -52.22 9.41
N HIS A 932 -7.43 -52.54 9.66
CA HIS A 932 -7.00 -53.43 10.74
C HIS A 932 -7.29 -52.85 12.14
N GLU A 933 -7.16 -51.53 12.31
CA GLU A 933 -7.53 -50.82 13.55
C GLU A 933 -9.06 -50.74 13.80
N GLY A 934 -9.88 -51.18 12.84
CA GLY A 934 -11.34 -51.06 12.93
C GLY A 934 -11.86 -49.63 12.75
N THR A 935 -11.07 -48.74 12.12
CA THR A 935 -11.49 -47.38 11.75
C THR A 935 -12.56 -47.44 10.66
N LEU A 936 -13.56 -46.55 10.72
CA LEU A 936 -14.55 -46.42 9.66
C LEU A 936 -13.97 -45.59 8.51
N ILE A 937 -13.85 -46.19 7.33
CA ILE A 937 -13.20 -45.57 6.18
C ILE A 937 -14.26 -45.15 5.15
N GLY A 938 -14.18 -43.92 4.65
CA GLY A 938 -15.06 -43.41 3.61
C GLY A 938 -14.29 -42.92 2.38
N PHE A 939 -14.85 -43.11 1.20
CA PHE A 939 -14.35 -42.58 -0.07
C PHE A 939 -15.46 -41.79 -0.76
N SER A 940 -15.17 -40.58 -1.22
CA SER A 940 -16.16 -39.70 -1.86
C SER A 940 -15.66 -39.17 -3.19
N ASP A 941 -16.55 -39.08 -4.17
CA ASP A 941 -16.25 -38.54 -5.51
C ASP A 941 -17.46 -37.85 -6.15
N GLY A 942 -17.19 -37.03 -7.17
CA GLY A 942 -18.18 -36.33 -7.99
C GLY A 942 -17.87 -36.44 -9.48
N SER A 943 -18.89 -36.77 -10.27
CA SER A 943 -18.75 -36.92 -11.73
C SER A 943 -19.58 -35.88 -12.49
N LYS A 944 -19.13 -35.56 -13.69
CA LYS A 944 -19.82 -34.65 -14.61
C LYS A 944 -19.66 -35.10 -16.05
N GLU A 945 -20.79 -35.19 -16.73
CA GLU A 945 -20.84 -35.49 -18.16
C GLU A 945 -21.83 -34.54 -18.87
N VAL A 946 -21.70 -34.40 -20.19
CA VAL A 946 -22.67 -33.67 -21.02
C VAL A 946 -23.19 -34.63 -22.09
N ARG A 947 -24.43 -35.11 -21.94
CA ARG A 947 -25.12 -35.99 -22.90
C ARG A 947 -26.23 -35.21 -23.60
N SER A 948 -26.26 -35.27 -24.93
CA SER A 948 -27.28 -34.56 -25.75
C SER A 948 -27.43 -33.07 -25.43
N GLY A 949 -26.33 -32.40 -25.08
CA GLY A 949 -26.32 -30.96 -24.72
C GLY A 949 -26.82 -30.63 -23.31
N VAL A 950 -27.27 -31.63 -22.54
CA VAL A 950 -27.67 -31.49 -21.13
C VAL A 950 -26.52 -31.94 -20.25
N ARG A 951 -26.16 -31.11 -19.27
CA ARG A 951 -25.17 -31.47 -18.25
C ARG A 951 -25.82 -32.44 -17.27
N LYS A 952 -25.12 -33.51 -16.92
CA LYS A 952 -25.44 -34.44 -15.84
C LYS A 952 -24.33 -34.36 -14.81
N VAL A 953 -24.71 -34.33 -13.54
CA VAL A 953 -23.77 -34.21 -12.41
C VAL A 953 -24.18 -35.22 -11.36
N GLY A 954 -23.28 -36.15 -11.07
CA GLY A 954 -23.49 -37.27 -10.17
C GLY A 954 -22.59 -37.17 -8.94
N VAL A 955 -23.09 -37.66 -7.81
CA VAL A 955 -22.39 -37.73 -6.52
C VAL A 955 -22.31 -39.20 -6.10
N GLY A 956 -21.14 -39.61 -5.60
CA GLY A 956 -20.89 -40.98 -5.17
C GLY A 956 -20.09 -41.04 -3.88
N TYR A 957 -20.43 -41.99 -3.01
CA TYR A 957 -19.55 -42.36 -1.90
C TYR A 957 -19.69 -43.83 -1.54
N SER A 958 -18.60 -44.41 -1.01
CA SER A 958 -18.56 -45.75 -0.42
C SER A 958 -17.95 -45.68 0.98
N ILE A 959 -18.48 -46.48 1.90
CA ILE A 959 -18.05 -46.56 3.29
C ILE A 959 -17.69 -48.02 3.58
N VAL A 960 -16.50 -48.22 4.11
CA VAL A 960 -15.92 -49.53 4.41
C VAL A 960 -15.60 -49.59 5.90
N TRP A 961 -15.92 -50.72 6.53
CA TRP A 961 -15.55 -51.02 7.91
C TRP A 961 -15.09 -52.46 7.99
N LYS A 962 -13.94 -52.73 8.62
CA LYS A 962 -13.33 -54.09 8.69
C LYS A 962 -13.21 -54.78 7.31
N LYS A 963 -12.82 -54.01 6.29
CA LYS A 963 -12.70 -54.44 4.87
C LYS A 963 -14.00 -54.80 4.15
N GLU A 964 -15.17 -54.54 4.75
CA GLU A 964 -16.48 -54.74 4.11
C GLU A 964 -17.17 -53.41 3.77
N GLU A 965 -17.81 -53.33 2.60
CA GLU A 965 -18.63 -52.16 2.20
C GLU A 965 -19.93 -52.13 3.00
N VAL A 966 -19.99 -51.30 4.04
CA VAL A 966 -21.15 -51.19 4.95
C VAL A 966 -22.20 -50.19 4.49
N ALA A 967 -21.82 -49.25 3.62
CA ALA A 967 -22.78 -48.32 3.02
C ALA A 967 -22.23 -47.74 1.71
N LYS A 968 -23.14 -47.46 0.78
CA LYS A 968 -22.85 -46.78 -0.49
C LYS A 968 -23.97 -45.85 -0.87
N PHE A 969 -23.65 -44.87 -1.72
CA PHE A 969 -24.64 -43.97 -2.28
C PHE A 969 -24.25 -43.54 -3.68
N SER A 970 -25.27 -43.39 -4.51
CA SER A 970 -25.18 -42.84 -5.86
C SER A 970 -26.40 -41.96 -6.09
N GLY A 971 -26.22 -40.73 -6.56
CA GLY A 971 -27.31 -39.79 -6.76
C GLY A 971 -26.99 -38.70 -7.77
N GLY A 972 -28.03 -38.04 -8.29
CA GLY A 972 -27.90 -36.93 -9.23
C GLY A 972 -28.24 -35.59 -8.58
N ILE A 973 -27.43 -34.56 -8.82
CA ILE A 973 -27.68 -33.19 -8.31
C ILE A 973 -28.52 -32.37 -9.30
N GLY A 974 -28.42 -32.67 -10.59
CA GLY A 974 -29.17 -32.02 -11.65
C GLY A 974 -28.33 -31.19 -12.62
N PRO A 975 -28.96 -30.65 -13.67
CA PRO A 975 -28.25 -30.13 -14.84
C PRO A 975 -27.64 -28.73 -14.65
N ARG A 976 -27.96 -28.08 -13.53
CA ARG A 976 -27.51 -26.72 -13.20
C ARG A 976 -26.51 -26.69 -12.04
N ALA A 977 -25.68 -27.74 -11.95
CA ALA A 977 -24.55 -27.87 -11.04
C ALA A 977 -23.21 -28.09 -11.80
N ASP A 978 -22.08 -27.99 -11.11
CA ASP A 978 -20.76 -28.36 -11.61
C ASP A 978 -20.11 -29.44 -10.74
N ILE A 979 -19.01 -30.02 -11.23
CA ILE A 979 -18.29 -31.13 -10.58
C ILE A 979 -17.88 -30.79 -9.15
N PHE A 980 -17.45 -29.54 -8.92
CA PHE A 980 -17.06 -29.08 -7.58
C PHE A 980 -18.22 -29.12 -6.58
N ASP A 981 -19.46 -28.87 -7.01
CA ASP A 981 -20.62 -28.97 -6.12
C ASP A 981 -20.88 -30.43 -5.72
N ALA A 982 -20.62 -31.36 -6.65
CA ALA A 982 -20.77 -32.78 -6.41
C ALA A 982 -19.77 -33.32 -5.40
N GLU A 983 -18.50 -32.98 -5.54
CA GLU A 983 -17.44 -33.41 -4.63
C GLU A 983 -17.66 -32.84 -3.22
N MET A 984 -18.06 -31.56 -3.11
CA MET A 984 -18.39 -30.94 -1.83
C MET A 984 -19.60 -31.62 -1.17
N LEU A 985 -20.66 -31.88 -1.94
CA LEU A 985 -21.83 -32.57 -1.42
C LEU A 985 -21.50 -34.03 -1.04
N ALA A 986 -20.65 -34.71 -1.80
CA ALA A 986 -20.19 -36.07 -1.51
C ALA A 986 -19.54 -36.13 -0.11
N LEU A 987 -18.63 -35.20 0.19
CA LEU A 987 -17.99 -35.06 1.50
C LEU A 987 -18.99 -34.78 2.64
N ALA A 988 -19.99 -33.94 2.39
CA ALA A 988 -21.00 -33.63 3.40
C ALA A 988 -21.92 -34.84 3.69
N LEU A 989 -22.34 -35.55 2.65
CA LEU A 989 -23.21 -36.72 2.77
C LEU A 989 -22.48 -37.92 3.39
N ILE A 990 -21.22 -38.16 3.01
CA ILE A 990 -20.43 -39.26 3.56
C ILE A 990 -20.17 -39.05 5.06
N VAL A 991 -19.82 -37.83 5.51
CA VAL A 991 -19.69 -37.55 6.96
C VAL A 991 -20.99 -37.82 7.68
N ARG A 992 -22.12 -37.33 7.16
CA ARG A 992 -23.43 -37.56 7.78
C ARG A 992 -23.75 -39.05 7.93
N ARG A 993 -23.41 -39.88 6.94
CA ARG A 993 -23.64 -41.32 7.01
C ARG A 993 -22.64 -42.00 7.95
N CYS A 994 -21.36 -41.66 7.85
CA CYS A 994 -20.30 -42.18 8.72
C CYS A 994 -20.57 -41.89 10.20
N THR A 995 -20.95 -40.65 10.56
CA THR A 995 -21.18 -40.29 11.97
C THR A 995 -22.37 -41.03 12.57
N ARG A 996 -23.43 -41.30 11.79
CA ARG A 996 -24.60 -42.09 12.22
C ARG A 996 -24.26 -43.57 12.38
N PHE A 997 -23.52 -44.13 11.43
CA PHE A 997 -23.06 -45.52 11.51
C PHE A 997 -22.09 -45.72 12.68
N ALA A 998 -21.13 -44.80 12.85
CA ALA A 998 -20.17 -44.83 13.95
C ALA A 998 -20.85 -44.70 15.32
N LYS A 999 -21.91 -43.89 15.45
CA LYS A 999 -22.68 -43.80 16.70
C LYS A 999 -23.41 -45.11 17.04
N SER A 1000 -24.05 -45.74 16.06
CA SER A 1000 -24.80 -47.00 16.28
C SER A 1000 -23.89 -48.20 16.60
N HIS A 1001 -22.64 -48.18 16.12
CA HIS A 1001 -21.69 -49.28 16.30
C HIS A 1001 -20.54 -48.93 17.27
N ASN A 1002 -20.68 -47.81 18.01
CA ASN A 1002 -19.68 -47.30 18.96
C ASN A 1002 -18.25 -47.16 18.39
N ILE A 1003 -18.13 -46.78 17.12
CA ILE A 1003 -16.84 -46.56 16.45
C ILE A 1003 -16.30 -45.17 16.83
N LEU A 1004 -15.03 -45.11 17.23
CA LEU A 1004 -14.38 -43.88 17.68
C LEU A 1004 -13.72 -43.08 16.56
N ARG A 1005 -13.18 -43.76 15.54
CA ARG A 1005 -12.36 -43.15 14.48
C ARG A 1005 -13.05 -43.21 13.13
N ILE A 1006 -13.09 -42.09 12.43
CA ILE A 1006 -13.57 -41.98 11.04
C ILE A 1006 -12.43 -41.42 10.19
N HIS A 1007 -12.15 -42.03 9.04
CA HIS A 1007 -11.20 -41.52 8.06
C HIS A 1007 -11.87 -41.42 6.69
N ILE A 1008 -11.84 -40.24 6.06
CA ILE A 1008 -12.50 -39.97 4.79
C ILE A 1008 -11.46 -39.54 3.76
N PHE A 1009 -11.50 -40.18 2.60
CA PHE A 1009 -10.63 -39.90 1.47
C PHE A 1009 -11.40 -39.22 0.34
N SER A 1010 -10.77 -38.22 -0.29
CA SER A 1010 -11.26 -37.55 -1.50
C SER A 1010 -10.09 -37.16 -2.39
N ASP A 1011 -10.28 -37.23 -3.71
CA ASP A 1011 -9.25 -36.82 -4.66
C ASP A 1011 -9.31 -35.34 -5.07
N ASN A 1012 -10.30 -34.60 -4.56
CA ASN A 1012 -10.42 -33.17 -4.81
C ASN A 1012 -9.79 -32.32 -3.69
N LEU A 1013 -8.57 -31.85 -3.94
CA LEU A 1013 -7.83 -31.01 -2.99
C LEU A 1013 -8.56 -29.70 -2.67
N ALA A 1014 -9.29 -29.11 -3.62
CA ALA A 1014 -10.02 -27.87 -3.38
C ALA A 1014 -11.21 -28.09 -2.44
N ALA A 1015 -11.91 -29.22 -2.56
CA ALA A 1015 -13.02 -29.58 -1.69
C ALA A 1015 -12.53 -29.83 -0.26
N VAL A 1016 -11.47 -30.64 -0.08
CA VAL A 1016 -10.88 -30.93 1.25
C VAL A 1016 -10.41 -29.64 1.95
N ARG A 1017 -9.88 -28.66 1.22
CA ARG A 1017 -9.44 -27.36 1.78
C ARG A 1017 -10.59 -26.43 2.22
N ILE A 1018 -11.80 -26.63 1.70
CA ILE A 1018 -12.90 -25.67 1.82
C ILE A 1018 -14.06 -26.25 2.65
N ILE A 1019 -14.22 -27.57 2.73
CA ILE A 1019 -15.39 -28.25 3.32
C ILE A 1019 -15.70 -27.86 4.78
N ASN A 1020 -14.73 -27.36 5.54
CA ASN A 1020 -14.97 -26.92 6.92
C ASN A 1020 -15.19 -25.39 7.07
N LYS A 1021 -15.07 -24.63 5.98
CA LYS A 1021 -15.15 -23.16 6.01
C LYS A 1021 -16.60 -22.68 6.10
N CYS A 1022 -16.82 -21.66 6.93
CA CYS A 1022 -18.14 -21.02 7.10
C CYS A 1022 -18.28 -19.70 6.33
N SER A 1023 -17.19 -19.12 5.83
CA SER A 1023 -17.24 -17.89 5.00
C SER A 1023 -18.01 -18.13 3.70
N PRO A 1024 -18.69 -17.13 3.12
CA PRO A 1024 -19.37 -17.28 1.82
C PRO A 1024 -18.47 -17.83 0.71
N HIS A 1025 -18.83 -18.99 0.17
CA HIS A 1025 -18.14 -19.62 -0.96
C HIS A 1025 -19.13 -20.48 -1.77
N ALA A 1026 -18.71 -20.97 -2.93
CA ALA A 1026 -19.57 -21.86 -3.71
C ALA A 1026 -19.66 -23.25 -3.06
N ALA A 1027 -20.83 -23.87 -3.09
CA ALA A 1027 -21.20 -25.05 -2.31
C ALA A 1027 -21.12 -24.87 -0.79
N GLN A 1028 -21.33 -23.65 -0.25
CA GLN A 1028 -21.29 -23.39 1.20
C GLN A 1028 -22.27 -24.25 1.99
N TYR A 1029 -23.43 -24.58 1.41
CA TYR A 1029 -24.40 -25.49 2.00
C TYR A 1029 -23.79 -26.83 2.42
N ALA A 1030 -22.91 -27.39 1.58
CA ALA A 1030 -22.23 -28.64 1.89
C ALA A 1030 -21.28 -28.49 3.09
N SER A 1031 -20.55 -27.37 3.18
CA SER A 1031 -19.67 -27.10 4.33
C SER A 1031 -20.46 -26.96 5.64
N ILE A 1032 -21.61 -26.27 5.60
CA ILE A 1032 -22.48 -26.12 6.76
C ILE A 1032 -22.99 -27.49 7.23
N LEU A 1033 -23.41 -28.36 6.29
CA LEU A 1033 -23.87 -29.71 6.60
C LEU A 1033 -22.75 -30.58 7.17
N PHE A 1034 -21.58 -30.59 6.53
CA PHE A 1034 -20.39 -31.32 7.00
C PHE A 1034 -20.05 -30.92 8.43
N ARG A 1035 -19.93 -29.61 8.68
CA ARG A 1035 -19.55 -29.06 9.98
C ARG A 1035 -20.55 -29.45 11.05
N LYS A 1036 -21.85 -29.29 10.78
CA LYS A 1036 -22.91 -29.68 11.73
C LYS A 1036 -22.75 -31.13 12.16
N GLU A 1037 -22.63 -32.05 11.20
CA GLU A 1037 -22.55 -33.48 11.48
C GLU A 1037 -21.22 -33.88 12.17
N ALA A 1038 -20.09 -33.36 11.69
CA ALA A 1038 -18.77 -33.61 12.26
C ALA A 1038 -18.67 -33.08 13.71
N HIS A 1039 -19.10 -31.84 13.95
CA HIS A 1039 -19.00 -31.23 15.27
C HIS A 1039 -19.91 -31.93 16.28
N THR A 1040 -21.17 -32.23 15.93
CA THR A 1040 -22.08 -32.97 16.81
C THR A 1040 -21.57 -34.37 17.13
N PHE A 1041 -20.86 -35.03 16.20
CA PHE A 1041 -20.23 -36.33 16.47
C PHE A 1041 -19.07 -36.21 17.47
N LEU A 1042 -18.19 -35.23 17.27
CA LEU A 1042 -17.01 -34.99 18.10
C LEU A 1042 -17.35 -34.46 19.50
N GLN A 1043 -18.41 -33.67 19.65
CA GLN A 1043 -18.89 -33.19 20.95
C GLN A 1043 -19.40 -34.33 21.83
N GLY A 1044 -20.05 -35.34 21.24
CA GLY A 1044 -20.67 -36.42 22.01
C GLY A 1044 -19.71 -37.41 22.68
N ASN A 1045 -18.41 -37.39 22.36
CA ASN A 1045 -17.40 -38.23 23.02
C ASN A 1045 -15.98 -37.68 22.76
N ALA A 1046 -15.20 -37.46 23.82
CA ALA A 1046 -13.85 -36.89 23.75
C ALA A 1046 -12.84 -37.76 22.98
N ARG A 1047 -13.06 -39.08 22.92
CA ARG A 1047 -12.18 -40.03 22.19
C ARG A 1047 -12.48 -40.12 20.70
N ARG A 1048 -13.56 -39.49 20.22
CA ARG A 1048 -13.93 -39.53 18.79
C ARG A 1048 -13.02 -38.64 17.96
N SER A 1049 -12.65 -39.11 16.77
CA SER A 1049 -11.88 -38.35 15.78
C SER A 1049 -12.39 -38.58 14.34
N ILE A 1050 -12.18 -37.57 13.51
CA ILE A 1050 -12.47 -37.55 12.07
C ILE A 1050 -11.22 -37.02 11.35
N VAL A 1051 -10.74 -37.75 10.35
CA VAL A 1051 -9.68 -37.31 9.45
C VAL A 1051 -10.24 -37.21 8.05
N VAL A 1052 -9.99 -36.10 7.35
CA VAL A 1052 -10.29 -35.93 5.92
C VAL A 1052 -8.99 -35.76 5.16
N GLN A 1053 -8.68 -36.71 4.29
CA GLN A 1053 -7.39 -36.80 3.61
C GLN A 1053 -7.54 -36.74 2.09
N TRP A 1054 -6.70 -35.92 1.48
CA TRP A 1054 -6.57 -35.91 0.02
C TRP A 1054 -5.80 -37.14 -0.49
N ILE A 1055 -6.27 -37.74 -1.58
CA ILE A 1055 -5.59 -38.83 -2.31
C ILE A 1055 -5.48 -38.53 -3.82
N PRO A 1056 -4.52 -39.12 -4.55
CA PRO A 1056 -4.45 -38.91 -6.00
C PRO A 1056 -5.56 -39.68 -6.74
N GLY A 1057 -6.34 -38.96 -7.54
CA GLY A 1057 -7.36 -39.57 -8.43
C GLY A 1057 -6.75 -40.46 -9.52
N HIS A 1058 -7.56 -41.39 -10.05
CA HIS A 1058 -7.19 -42.36 -11.10
C HIS A 1058 -5.87 -43.12 -10.84
N SER A 1059 -5.60 -43.46 -9.58
CA SER A 1059 -4.33 -44.09 -9.15
C SER A 1059 -4.50 -45.52 -8.63
N LYS A 1060 -5.52 -46.26 -9.09
CA LYS A 1060 -5.79 -47.66 -8.69
C LYS A 1060 -6.02 -47.88 -7.18
N ILE A 1061 -6.64 -46.91 -6.52
CA ILE A 1061 -7.08 -47.03 -5.12
C ILE A 1061 -8.52 -47.53 -5.15
N GLU A 1062 -8.77 -48.78 -4.74
CA GLU A 1062 -10.04 -49.48 -4.92
C GLU A 1062 -11.24 -48.69 -4.38
N GLY A 1063 -11.14 -48.15 -3.17
CA GLY A 1063 -12.21 -47.35 -2.56
C GLY A 1063 -12.53 -46.06 -3.34
N ASN A 1064 -11.51 -45.40 -3.90
CA ASN A 1064 -11.71 -44.20 -4.72
C ASN A 1064 -12.31 -44.56 -6.08
N GLU A 1065 -11.86 -45.63 -6.72
CA GLU A 1065 -12.45 -46.13 -7.97
C GLU A 1065 -13.90 -46.57 -7.76
N ARG A 1066 -14.22 -47.12 -6.58
CA ARG A 1066 -15.60 -47.44 -6.19
C ARG A 1066 -16.44 -46.18 -6.06
N ALA A 1067 -15.93 -45.13 -5.41
CA ALA A 1067 -16.62 -43.85 -5.31
C ALA A 1067 -16.84 -43.19 -6.68
N ASP A 1068 -15.84 -43.22 -7.57
CA ASP A 1068 -15.94 -42.74 -8.96
C ASP A 1068 -17.01 -43.52 -9.75
N LYS A 1069 -17.02 -44.86 -9.67
CA LYS A 1069 -18.07 -45.69 -10.28
C LYS A 1069 -19.47 -45.31 -9.79
N LEU A 1070 -19.63 -45.05 -8.49
CA LEU A 1070 -20.90 -44.63 -7.90
C LEU A 1070 -21.29 -43.21 -8.34
N ALA A 1071 -20.34 -42.29 -8.46
CA ALA A 1071 -20.57 -40.95 -8.95
C ALA A 1071 -20.98 -40.96 -10.43
N ASN A 1072 -20.37 -41.81 -11.24
CA ASN A 1072 -20.74 -42.04 -12.64
C ASN A 1072 -22.13 -42.67 -12.78
N ALA A 1073 -22.48 -43.66 -11.94
CA ALA A 1073 -23.85 -44.18 -11.87
C ALA A 1073 -24.87 -43.07 -11.51
N GLY A 1074 -24.47 -42.10 -10.70
CA GLY A 1074 -25.29 -40.98 -10.28
C GLY A 1074 -25.67 -40.02 -11.41
N LEU A 1075 -24.96 -40.06 -12.54
CA LEU A 1075 -25.29 -39.28 -13.75
C LEU A 1075 -26.63 -39.70 -14.37
N ASP A 1076 -27.04 -40.95 -14.17
CA ASP A 1076 -28.27 -41.52 -14.72
C ASP A 1076 -29.42 -41.57 -13.71
N SER A 1077 -29.14 -41.29 -12.44
CA SER A 1077 -30.16 -41.12 -11.39
C SER A 1077 -31.06 -39.91 -11.65
N ARG A 1078 -32.34 -40.01 -11.24
CA ARG A 1078 -33.27 -38.87 -11.25
C ARG A 1078 -32.70 -37.76 -10.35
N PRO A 1079 -32.49 -36.55 -10.88
CA PRO A 1079 -31.84 -35.51 -10.11
C PRO A 1079 -32.75 -34.98 -8.99
N THR A 1080 -32.17 -34.75 -7.82
CA THR A 1080 -32.82 -34.07 -6.68
C THR A 1080 -32.10 -32.75 -6.40
N PRO A 1081 -32.34 -31.70 -7.20
CA PRO A 1081 -31.62 -30.44 -7.06
C PRO A 1081 -32.01 -29.72 -5.77
N PHE A 1082 -31.02 -29.40 -4.94
CA PHE A 1082 -31.19 -28.54 -3.76
C PHE A 1082 -31.46 -27.08 -4.12
N PHE A 1083 -30.98 -26.66 -5.29
CA PHE A 1083 -31.10 -25.29 -5.79
C PHE A 1083 -31.44 -25.31 -7.28
N ASN A 1084 -32.12 -24.28 -7.77
CA ASN A 1084 -32.40 -24.11 -9.20
C ASN A 1084 -31.10 -24.08 -10.02
N ARG A 1085 -30.04 -23.48 -9.48
CA ARG A 1085 -28.69 -23.45 -10.05
C ARG A 1085 -27.65 -23.16 -8.97
N THR A 1086 -26.46 -23.73 -9.12
CA THR A 1086 -25.32 -23.47 -8.22
C THR A 1086 -24.48 -22.28 -8.69
N ALA A 1087 -23.73 -21.68 -7.77
CA ALA A 1087 -22.86 -20.55 -8.07
C ALA A 1087 -21.70 -20.95 -9.02
N THR A 1088 -21.15 -22.17 -8.87
CA THR A 1088 -20.09 -22.67 -9.76
C THR A 1088 -20.61 -22.90 -11.17
N TRP A 1089 -21.81 -23.49 -11.33
CA TRP A 1089 -22.43 -23.69 -12.63
C TRP A 1089 -22.64 -22.37 -13.35
N ALA A 1090 -23.16 -21.36 -12.67
CA ALA A 1090 -23.41 -20.05 -13.28
C ALA A 1090 -22.12 -19.41 -13.82
N LYS A 1091 -21.03 -19.45 -13.05
CA LYS A 1091 -19.70 -18.95 -13.48
C LYS A 1091 -19.09 -19.78 -14.62
N CYS A 1092 -19.24 -21.10 -14.57
CA CYS A 1092 -18.80 -22.01 -15.62
C CYS A 1092 -19.59 -21.76 -16.92
N ARG A 1093 -20.91 -21.65 -16.82
CA ARG A 1093 -21.82 -21.35 -17.93
C ARG A 1093 -21.52 -20.00 -18.56
N ALA A 1094 -21.22 -18.97 -17.77
CA ALA A 1094 -20.78 -17.66 -18.28
C ALA A 1094 -19.51 -17.77 -19.13
N THR A 1095 -18.55 -18.58 -18.68
CA THR A 1095 -17.29 -18.83 -19.40
C THR A 1095 -17.52 -19.63 -20.68
N GLN A 1096 -18.33 -20.67 -20.64
CA GLN A 1096 -18.71 -21.48 -21.81
C GLN A 1096 -19.50 -20.66 -22.83
N ARG A 1097 -20.45 -19.83 -22.39
CA ARG A 1097 -21.21 -18.94 -23.26
C ARG A 1097 -20.30 -17.93 -23.94
N ALA A 1098 -19.37 -17.32 -23.21
CA ALA A 1098 -18.38 -16.42 -23.79
C ALA A 1098 -17.53 -17.11 -24.87
N ALA A 1099 -17.02 -18.32 -24.60
CA ALA A 1099 -16.26 -19.09 -25.58
C ALA A 1099 -17.10 -19.46 -26.81
N LYS A 1100 -18.35 -19.90 -26.63
CA LYS A 1100 -19.26 -20.25 -27.72
C LYS A 1100 -19.65 -19.03 -28.57
N SER A 1101 -20.02 -17.92 -27.94
CA SER A 1101 -20.32 -16.67 -28.64
C SER A 1101 -19.11 -16.16 -29.42
N TRP A 1102 -17.91 -16.28 -28.85
CA TRP A 1102 -16.69 -15.90 -29.55
C TRP A 1102 -16.37 -16.83 -30.72
N GLY A 1103 -16.58 -18.14 -30.54
CA GLY A 1103 -16.43 -19.12 -31.62
C GLY A 1103 -17.37 -18.86 -32.80
N ARG A 1104 -18.64 -18.50 -32.54
CA ARG A 1104 -19.60 -18.10 -33.57
C ARG A 1104 -19.17 -16.84 -34.30
N LEU A 1105 -18.84 -15.79 -33.54
CA LEU A 1105 -18.34 -14.53 -34.12
C LEU A 1105 -17.10 -14.76 -34.99
N TRP A 1106 -16.19 -15.63 -34.55
CA TRP A 1106 -15.02 -16.01 -35.33
C TRP A 1106 -15.39 -16.76 -36.61
N ALA A 1107 -16.33 -17.69 -36.56
CA ALA A 1107 -16.78 -18.48 -37.70
C ALA A 1107 -17.49 -17.63 -38.77
N GLU A 1108 -18.35 -16.71 -38.35
CA GLU A 1108 -19.20 -15.89 -39.22
C GLU A 1108 -18.46 -14.70 -39.85
N HIS A 1109 -17.37 -14.22 -39.24
CA HIS A 1109 -16.71 -13.00 -39.68
C HIS A 1109 -15.91 -13.17 -41.00
N PRO A 1110 -16.10 -12.32 -42.03
CA PRO A 1110 -15.46 -12.48 -43.34
C PRO A 1110 -13.93 -12.50 -43.30
N HIS A 1111 -13.31 -11.68 -42.43
CA HIS A 1111 -11.84 -11.58 -42.31
C HIS A 1111 -11.22 -12.79 -41.63
N SER A 1112 -12.04 -13.63 -40.98
CA SER A 1112 -11.58 -14.87 -40.37
C SER A 1112 -11.36 -15.96 -41.41
N LYS A 1113 -12.01 -15.94 -42.58
CA LYS A 1113 -11.93 -17.02 -43.58
C LYS A 1113 -10.49 -17.29 -44.05
N THR A 1114 -9.70 -16.24 -44.27
CA THR A 1114 -8.29 -16.38 -44.68
C THR A 1114 -7.42 -16.89 -43.54
N VAL A 1115 -7.61 -16.40 -42.31
CA VAL A 1115 -6.81 -16.79 -41.14
C VAL A 1115 -7.22 -18.17 -40.60
N GLN A 1116 -8.48 -18.57 -40.73
CA GLN A 1116 -9.00 -19.90 -40.35
C GLN A 1116 -8.31 -21.02 -41.11
N LYS A 1117 -7.89 -20.78 -42.36
CA LYS A 1117 -7.07 -21.73 -43.13
C LYS A 1117 -5.74 -22.06 -42.42
N HIS A 1118 -5.18 -21.09 -41.71
CA HIS A 1118 -3.90 -21.21 -41.01
C HIS A 1118 -4.08 -21.47 -39.50
N ILE A 1119 -5.23 -21.14 -38.93
CA ILE A 1119 -5.55 -21.38 -37.51
C ILE A 1119 -6.92 -22.09 -37.45
N PRO A 1120 -6.96 -23.41 -37.70
CA PRO A 1120 -8.22 -24.15 -37.81
C PRO A 1120 -8.92 -24.36 -36.47
N ARG A 1121 -8.24 -24.08 -35.35
CA ARG A 1121 -8.82 -24.22 -34.01
C ARG A 1121 -9.78 -23.07 -33.68
N PRO A 1122 -10.85 -23.29 -32.90
CA PRO A 1122 -11.69 -22.22 -32.42
C PRO A 1122 -10.93 -21.33 -31.40
N PRO A 1123 -11.34 -20.05 -31.25
CA PRO A 1123 -10.78 -19.18 -30.23
C PRO A 1123 -10.93 -19.74 -28.82
N ALA A 1124 -9.89 -19.56 -28.01
CA ALA A 1124 -9.82 -20.04 -26.64
C ALA A 1124 -9.41 -18.93 -25.69
N LEU A 1125 -9.97 -18.95 -24.47
CA LEU A 1125 -9.62 -18.02 -23.39
C LEU A 1125 -8.25 -18.32 -22.75
N LYS A 1126 -7.70 -19.51 -23.02
CA LYS A 1126 -6.34 -19.93 -22.64
C LYS A 1126 -5.38 -19.71 -23.80
N LEU A 1127 -4.25 -19.08 -23.49
CA LEU A 1127 -3.18 -18.79 -24.45
C LEU A 1127 -2.62 -20.10 -25.03
N HIS A 1128 -2.24 -20.11 -26.31
CA HIS A 1128 -1.65 -21.30 -26.93
C HIS A 1128 -0.32 -21.68 -26.24
N PRO A 1129 0.00 -22.98 -26.03
CA PRO A 1129 1.24 -23.42 -25.36
C PRO A 1129 2.52 -22.76 -25.89
N ILE A 1130 2.62 -22.55 -27.21
CA ILE A 1130 3.76 -21.86 -27.81
C ILE A 1130 3.99 -20.47 -27.22
N PHE A 1131 2.93 -19.67 -27.06
CA PHE A 1131 3.02 -18.31 -26.51
C PHE A 1131 3.01 -18.31 -24.97
N GLN A 1132 2.84 -19.46 -24.32
CA GLN A 1132 2.98 -19.59 -22.85
C GLN A 1132 4.44 -19.76 -22.43
N ASN A 1133 5.32 -20.22 -23.31
CA ASN A 1133 6.74 -20.38 -23.00
C ASN A 1133 7.43 -19.00 -22.93
N PRO A 1134 7.90 -18.56 -21.75
CA PRO A 1134 8.53 -17.26 -21.60
C PRO A 1134 9.90 -17.17 -22.26
N SER A 1135 10.54 -18.31 -22.55
CA SER A 1135 11.88 -18.40 -23.14
C SER A 1135 11.91 -18.13 -24.64
N ILE A 1136 10.74 -18.10 -25.31
CA ILE A 1136 10.68 -17.76 -26.74
C ILE A 1136 10.99 -16.27 -26.91
N PRO A 1137 12.03 -15.91 -27.70
CA PRO A 1137 12.37 -14.51 -27.95
C PRO A 1137 11.20 -13.74 -28.56
N ARG A 1138 11.09 -12.47 -28.19
CA ARG A 1138 10.03 -11.59 -28.67
C ARG A 1138 9.96 -11.55 -30.20
N SER A 1139 11.09 -11.36 -30.87
CA SER A 1139 11.23 -11.38 -32.32
C SER A 1139 10.64 -12.63 -32.97
N VAL A 1140 10.87 -13.82 -32.40
CA VAL A 1140 10.35 -15.09 -32.89
C VAL A 1140 8.83 -15.14 -32.73
N SER A 1141 8.32 -14.78 -31.54
CA SER A 1141 6.87 -14.78 -31.28
C SER A 1141 6.11 -13.82 -32.22
N SER A 1142 6.63 -12.61 -32.45
CA SER A 1142 6.01 -11.63 -33.35
C SER A 1142 6.05 -12.08 -34.81
N ARG A 1143 7.18 -12.64 -35.27
CA ARG A 1143 7.30 -13.20 -36.63
C ARG A 1143 6.33 -14.35 -36.85
N LEU A 1144 6.13 -15.21 -35.85
CA LEU A 1144 5.12 -16.27 -35.91
C LEU A 1144 3.70 -15.69 -36.09
N ILE A 1145 3.36 -14.62 -35.36
CA ILE A 1145 2.09 -13.91 -35.53
C ILE A 1145 1.99 -13.28 -36.94
N HIS A 1146 3.08 -12.73 -37.47
CA HIS A 1146 3.11 -12.16 -38.83
C HIS A 1146 2.89 -13.22 -39.90
N VAL A 1147 3.52 -14.39 -39.76
CA VAL A 1147 3.30 -15.56 -40.63
C VAL A 1147 1.84 -16.02 -40.53
N MET A 1148 1.31 -16.19 -39.32
CA MET A 1148 -0.06 -16.66 -39.11
C MET A 1148 -1.13 -15.67 -39.61
N THR A 1149 -0.84 -14.37 -39.60
CA THR A 1149 -1.78 -13.35 -40.08
C THR A 1149 -1.60 -13.02 -41.56
N GLY A 1150 -0.46 -13.35 -42.17
CA GLY A 1150 -0.10 -12.90 -43.52
C GLY A 1150 0.41 -11.46 -43.57
N HIS A 1151 0.64 -10.82 -42.43
CA HIS A 1151 1.04 -9.41 -42.30
C HIS A 1151 2.46 -9.32 -41.72
N GLY A 1152 3.46 -9.64 -42.55
CA GLY A 1152 4.88 -9.63 -42.20
C GLY A 1152 5.73 -9.03 -43.31
N CYS A 1153 7.04 -8.88 -43.10
CA CYS A 1153 7.95 -8.29 -44.08
C CYS A 1153 8.26 -9.22 -45.29
N PHE A 1154 7.26 -9.87 -45.86
CA PHE A 1154 7.33 -10.70 -47.07
C PHE A 1154 7.08 -9.82 -48.31
N GLY A 1155 7.70 -10.15 -49.45
CA GLY A 1155 7.55 -9.40 -50.70
C GLY A 1155 6.09 -9.21 -51.11
N GLU A 1156 5.27 -10.27 -51.00
CA GLU A 1156 3.83 -10.20 -51.28
C GLU A 1156 3.09 -9.16 -50.41
N TYR A 1157 3.45 -9.05 -49.13
CA TYR A 1157 2.84 -8.07 -48.23
C TYR A 1157 3.39 -6.65 -48.47
N LYS A 1158 4.70 -6.52 -48.78
CA LYS A 1158 5.33 -5.23 -49.10
C LYS A 1158 4.72 -4.61 -50.36
N ALA A 1159 4.45 -5.42 -51.40
CA ALA A 1159 3.83 -4.96 -52.64
C ALA A 1159 2.41 -4.41 -52.46
N ARG A 1160 1.71 -4.76 -51.36
CA ARG A 1160 0.38 -4.22 -51.02
C ARG A 1160 0.44 -2.87 -50.30
N MET A 1161 1.63 -2.37 -49.96
CA MET A 1161 1.81 -1.15 -49.17
C MET A 1161 2.30 -0.01 -50.07
N PRO A 1162 1.44 0.97 -50.44
CA PRO A 1162 1.78 2.00 -51.43
C PRO A 1162 2.92 2.94 -51.02
N PHE A 1163 3.32 2.94 -49.75
CA PHE A 1163 4.37 3.82 -49.20
C PHE A 1163 5.74 3.13 -49.07
N ILE A 1164 5.81 1.83 -49.38
CA ILE A 1164 7.05 1.05 -49.38
C ILE A 1164 7.34 0.74 -50.84
N ASN A 1165 8.46 1.24 -51.38
CA ASN A 1165 8.95 0.89 -52.71
C ASN A 1165 9.44 -0.58 -52.70
N GLY A 1166 8.50 -1.50 -52.51
CA GLY A 1166 8.75 -2.90 -52.18
C GLY A 1166 8.41 -3.81 -53.35
N SER A 1167 9.43 -4.48 -53.88
CA SER A 1167 9.24 -5.54 -54.87
C SER A 1167 8.54 -6.76 -54.24
N ALA A 1168 7.61 -7.37 -54.98
CA ALA A 1168 7.05 -8.67 -54.64
C ALA A 1168 8.08 -9.80 -54.78
N LYS A 1169 9.14 -9.59 -55.58
CA LYS A 1169 10.13 -10.61 -55.93
C LYS A 1169 10.95 -11.08 -54.72
N CYS A 1170 11.24 -12.38 -54.70
CA CYS A 1170 12.18 -12.95 -53.76
C CYS A 1170 13.63 -12.78 -54.25
N GLN A 1171 14.58 -12.74 -53.32
CA GLN A 1171 16.01 -12.70 -53.63
C GLN A 1171 16.51 -13.97 -54.34
N CYS A 1172 15.77 -15.08 -54.27
CA CYS A 1172 16.08 -16.31 -55.01
C CYS A 1172 15.68 -16.25 -56.51
N GLY A 1173 15.09 -15.14 -56.96
CA GLY A 1173 14.59 -14.97 -58.33
C GLY A 1173 13.10 -15.28 -58.52
N ASP A 1174 12.42 -15.85 -57.53
CA ASP A 1174 10.97 -16.10 -57.60
C ASP A 1174 10.19 -14.77 -57.75
N PRO A 1175 9.22 -14.67 -58.69
CA PRO A 1175 8.47 -13.44 -58.92
C PRO A 1175 7.65 -12.99 -57.70
N ASN A 1176 7.29 -13.90 -56.79
CA ASN A 1176 6.46 -13.61 -55.62
C ASN A 1176 7.01 -14.29 -54.35
N GLN A 1177 7.61 -13.50 -53.46
CA GLN A 1177 7.98 -13.94 -52.11
C GLN A 1177 6.72 -14.08 -51.23
N THR A 1178 6.06 -15.23 -51.36
CA THR A 1178 4.92 -15.65 -50.53
C THR A 1178 5.36 -16.41 -49.27
N ILE A 1179 4.46 -16.58 -48.31
CA ILE A 1179 4.72 -17.40 -47.11
C ILE A 1179 4.99 -18.87 -47.49
N PRO A 1180 4.17 -19.54 -48.33
CA PRO A 1180 4.48 -20.91 -48.76
C PRO A 1180 5.82 -21.02 -49.48
N HIS A 1181 6.16 -20.05 -50.34
CA HIS A 1181 7.48 -19.99 -50.96
C HIS A 1181 8.58 -19.99 -49.90
N LEU A 1182 8.57 -19.06 -48.94
CA LEU A 1182 9.59 -18.98 -47.89
C LEU A 1182 9.67 -20.25 -47.01
N LEU A 1183 8.52 -20.81 -46.63
CA LEU A 1183 8.45 -21.92 -45.68
C LEU A 1183 8.70 -23.31 -46.30
N PHE A 1184 8.47 -23.49 -47.60
CA PHE A 1184 8.53 -24.82 -48.24
C PHE A 1184 9.39 -24.90 -49.49
N HIS A 1185 9.53 -23.82 -50.27
CA HIS A 1185 10.11 -23.89 -51.63
C HIS A 1185 11.37 -23.05 -51.83
N CYS A 1186 11.60 -22.00 -51.04
CA CYS A 1186 12.65 -21.02 -51.27
C CYS A 1186 14.04 -21.64 -51.05
N PRO A 1187 14.93 -21.69 -52.05
CA PRO A 1187 16.24 -22.30 -51.89
C PRO A 1187 17.09 -21.58 -50.83
N LEU A 1188 16.95 -20.25 -50.69
CA LEU A 1188 17.64 -19.45 -49.67
C LEU A 1188 17.28 -19.83 -48.21
N ALA A 1189 16.15 -20.52 -48.00
CA ALA A 1189 15.70 -20.97 -46.69
C ALA A 1189 15.91 -22.49 -46.48
N GLU A 1190 16.59 -23.18 -47.40
CA GLU A 1190 16.75 -24.63 -47.36
C GLU A 1190 17.50 -25.12 -46.11
N ASP A 1191 18.59 -24.47 -45.73
CA ASP A 1191 19.35 -24.85 -44.52
C ASP A 1191 18.54 -24.65 -43.23
N SER A 1192 17.73 -23.58 -43.19
CA SER A 1192 16.80 -23.32 -42.08
C SER A 1192 15.71 -24.40 -42.01
N ARG A 1193 15.19 -24.88 -43.15
CA ARG A 1193 14.25 -26.00 -43.20
C ARG A 1193 14.90 -27.32 -42.78
N LYS A 1194 16.14 -27.58 -43.21
CA LYS A 1194 16.93 -28.75 -42.78
C LYS A 1194 17.11 -28.76 -41.26
N LEU A 1195 17.43 -27.61 -40.64
CA LEU A 1195 17.51 -27.45 -39.18
C LEU A 1195 16.18 -27.74 -38.47
N LEU A 1196 15.06 -27.23 -38.99
CA LEU A 1196 13.71 -27.51 -38.45
C LEU A 1196 13.35 -29.00 -38.57
N SER A 1197 13.77 -29.67 -39.66
CA SER A 1197 13.52 -31.11 -39.88
C SER A 1197 14.37 -32.02 -39.00
N LYS A 1198 15.64 -31.67 -38.72
CA LYS A 1198 16.55 -32.45 -37.84
C LYS A 1198 16.09 -32.49 -36.38
N ARG A 1199 15.50 -31.39 -35.87
CA ARG A 1199 14.90 -31.35 -34.50
C ARG A 1199 13.64 -32.21 -34.36
N HIS A 1200 13.03 -32.62 -35.45
CA HIS A 1200 11.81 -33.43 -35.46
C HIS A 1200 12.08 -34.93 -35.36
N GLN A 1201 13.27 -35.37 -35.77
CA GLN A 1201 13.68 -36.79 -35.72
C GLN A 1201 13.94 -37.29 -34.29
N THR A 1202 14.05 -36.41 -33.29
CA THR A 1202 14.29 -36.77 -31.88
C THR A 1202 13.02 -36.79 -31.01
N SER A 1203 11.82 -36.61 -31.60
CA SER A 1203 10.54 -36.63 -30.87
C SER A 1203 9.62 -37.75 -31.37
N PRO A 1204 9.13 -38.67 -30.51
CA PRO A 1204 8.56 -39.94 -30.94
C PRO A 1204 7.07 -39.86 -31.27
N ARG A 1205 6.64 -38.98 -32.20
CA ARG A 1205 5.29 -39.04 -32.82
C ARG A 1205 5.31 -38.48 -34.25
N ASN A 1206 5.36 -39.38 -35.21
CA ASN A 1206 5.28 -39.09 -36.65
C ASN A 1206 3.86 -39.44 -37.16
N PRO A 1207 3.27 -38.65 -38.09
CA PRO A 1207 2.88 -39.26 -39.35
C PRO A 1207 2.94 -38.25 -40.52
N LEU A 1208 4.08 -38.13 -41.20
CA LEU A 1208 4.14 -37.63 -42.58
C LEU A 1208 5.28 -38.31 -43.34
N ARG A 1209 5.00 -39.47 -43.94
CA ARG A 1209 5.74 -40.04 -45.07
C ARG A 1209 4.71 -40.41 -46.13
N ASP A 1210 4.59 -39.60 -47.17
CA ASP A 1210 4.53 -40.06 -48.57
C ASP A 1210 4.60 -38.85 -49.54
N PRO A 1211 5.59 -38.75 -50.45
CA PRO A 1211 5.69 -37.67 -51.43
C PRO A 1211 5.48 -38.13 -52.88
N GLN A 1212 4.56 -39.06 -53.16
CA GLN A 1212 4.21 -39.41 -54.55
C GLN A 1212 2.70 -39.37 -54.78
N GLY A 1213 2.22 -38.29 -55.39
CA GLY A 1213 0.87 -38.19 -55.90
C GLY A 1213 0.21 -36.81 -55.74
N ILE A 1214 0.66 -35.79 -56.47
CA ILE A 1214 -0.13 -34.56 -56.67
C ILE A 1214 0.00 -34.10 -58.13
N GLY A 1215 -0.90 -34.62 -58.97
CA GLY A 1215 -1.38 -33.90 -60.14
C GLY A 1215 -2.39 -32.83 -59.71
N SER A 1216 -2.30 -31.65 -60.36
CA SER A 1216 -3.32 -30.60 -60.49
C SER A 1216 -4.29 -30.36 -59.32
N GLY A 1217 -4.08 -29.25 -58.61
CA GLY A 1217 -5.16 -28.46 -58.02
C GLY A 1217 -5.79 -28.98 -56.74
N ARG A 1218 -5.08 -29.01 -55.60
CA ARG A 1218 -5.70 -29.08 -54.27
C ARG A 1218 -4.98 -28.23 -53.21
N GLN A 1219 -5.79 -27.59 -52.37
CA GLN A 1219 -5.42 -26.74 -51.24
C GLN A 1219 -4.51 -27.49 -50.24
N ILE A 1220 -3.35 -26.90 -49.95
CA ILE A 1220 -2.42 -27.41 -48.93
C ILE A 1220 -2.95 -26.99 -47.54
N HIS A 1221 -3.51 -27.94 -46.79
CA HIS A 1221 -3.79 -27.78 -45.37
C HIS A 1221 -2.46 -27.72 -44.60
N LEU A 1222 -2.21 -26.66 -43.84
CA LEU A 1222 -1.09 -26.56 -42.91
C LEU A 1222 -1.49 -27.19 -41.56
N PRO A 1223 -0.97 -28.38 -41.19
CA PRO A 1223 -1.27 -28.96 -39.90
C PRO A 1223 -0.33 -28.35 -38.85
N PHE A 1224 -0.70 -27.19 -38.31
CA PHE A 1224 0.02 -26.52 -37.21
C PHE A 1224 0.00 -27.29 -35.87
N ARG A 1225 -0.52 -28.53 -35.83
CA ARG A 1225 -0.52 -29.38 -34.63
C ARG A 1225 0.86 -29.94 -34.27
N ASN A 1226 1.75 -30.08 -35.25
CA ASN A 1226 3.02 -30.79 -35.09
C ASN A 1226 4.26 -29.96 -35.47
N TRP A 1227 4.24 -28.63 -35.37
CA TRP A 1227 5.44 -27.82 -35.61
C TRP A 1227 6.21 -27.57 -34.31
N PRO A 1228 7.45 -28.10 -34.13
CA PRO A 1228 8.44 -27.49 -33.26
C PRO A 1228 9.08 -26.35 -34.05
N ILE A 1229 8.78 -25.10 -33.68
CA ILE A 1229 9.48 -23.90 -34.20
C ILE A 1229 10.61 -23.58 -33.25
#